data_AF-A0A962Y025-F1
#
_entry.id   AF-A0A962Y025-F1
#
_cell.length_a   1.000
_cell.length_b   1.000
_cell.length_c   1.000
_cell.angle_alpha   90.00
_cell.angle_beta   90.00
_cell.angle_gamma   90.00
#
_symmetry.space_group_name_H-M   'P 1'
#
loop_
_entity.id
_entity.type
_entity.pdbx_description
1 polymer ?
#
loop_
_entity_poly.entity_id
_entity_poly.type
_entity_poly.pdbx_seq_one_letter_code
_entity_poly.pdbx_strand_id
1 'polypeptide(L)'
;MNLRKLLLIAALVLLVGAFFAFDLGRYLSLDFFKFQQAAIEAYRTAQPALTAGFFFAIYVAVTGLSLPGAAIMTLVAGAIFGLWWGTLIVSFASTIGATLAFLASRFVLRDWVQGKFGERLKTINAGVEKEGGFYLFTLRLVPIFPFFVINLAMGLTPIRTGIFYWVSQIGMLAGTLVYVNAGTQLAQINSLQGILSPGLLASFVLLGVFPLIAKKVVATIQARRVYANWPKPARFDRNLIVIGAGSAGLVTAYIAAAVKAKVTLIEKHQMGGDCLNTGCVPSKALIRSAKLLSHMRRSQEFGIRKAEAEFDFAEVMERVRRVVKAVEPHDSVERYTGLGVEVIEGAATITSPWTVNVTTADGTRTLSTRAIVIAAGARPFVPPIPGLEQVGYLTSDNVWALRELPRRLVVLGGGPIGSELTQTFARLGAQVTQVEMAPRIMIREDPEVSELVTQRFREEGIEVLVNHKAKRFEIDNGEKVLIAEHDGQDVRIPFDQVLVAVGRVANTRGYGLEELGIPATPARTVETNEYLQTLYPNIYAAGDVAGPFQFTHTAAHQAWYASVNALFDPFKKFKADYSVIPWSTFVDPEVARVGLNEQEAKARGIPHEVTVYGIDDLDRAIADGEAHGFVKVLTVP
;
A
#
# COMPACT_ATOMS: atom_id res chain seq x y z
N MET A 1 12.76 35.32 2.94
CA MET A 1 11.83 35.26 4.09
C MET A 1 11.34 36.67 4.38
N ASN A 2 10.03 36.93 4.53
CA ASN A 2 9.49 38.29 4.73
C ASN A 2 9.90 38.86 6.12
N LEU A 3 10.14 40.17 6.23
CA LEU A 3 10.48 40.89 7.47
C LEU A 3 9.57 40.54 8.65
N ARG A 4 8.26 40.35 8.42
CA ARG A 4 7.31 39.93 9.48
C ARG A 4 7.64 38.55 10.07
N LYS A 5 8.10 37.60 9.25
CA LYS A 5 8.53 36.27 9.71
C LYS A 5 9.84 36.37 10.51
N LEU A 6 10.78 37.20 10.05
CA LEU A 6 12.05 37.47 10.74
C LEU A 6 11.82 38.08 12.13
N LEU A 7 10.95 39.10 12.23
CA LEU A 7 10.61 39.73 13.51
C LEU A 7 9.94 38.74 14.48
N LEU A 8 9.03 37.90 14.00
CA LEU A 8 8.40 36.88 14.84
C LEU A 8 9.41 35.83 15.32
N ILE A 9 10.29 35.35 14.44
CA ILE A 9 11.36 34.42 14.83
C ILE A 9 12.27 35.08 15.87
N ALA A 10 12.72 36.31 15.64
CA ALA A 10 13.57 37.04 16.57
C ALA A 10 12.89 37.18 17.94
N ALA A 11 11.61 37.56 17.98
CA ALA A 11 10.84 37.67 19.23
C ALA A 11 10.70 36.31 19.95
N LEU A 12 10.38 35.23 19.24
CA LEU A 12 10.29 33.89 19.82
C LEU A 12 11.63 33.42 20.39
N VAL A 13 12.72 33.62 19.64
CA VAL A 13 14.08 33.28 20.09
C VAL A 13 14.47 34.10 21.32
N LEU A 14 14.14 35.40 21.36
CA LEU A 14 14.40 36.26 22.52
C LEU A 14 13.62 35.81 23.75
N LEU A 15 12.34 35.47 23.61
CA LEU A 15 11.49 35.01 24.73
C LEU A 15 11.94 33.65 25.26
N VAL A 16 12.24 32.70 24.38
CA VAL A 16 12.76 31.38 24.77
C VAL A 16 14.16 31.52 25.36
N GLY A 17 15.02 32.35 24.75
CA GLY A 17 16.35 32.66 25.26
C GLY A 17 16.32 33.28 26.65
N ALA A 18 15.42 34.24 26.88
CA ALA A 18 15.21 34.85 28.20
C ALA A 18 14.76 33.81 29.23
N PHE A 19 13.86 32.88 28.87
CA PHE A 19 13.43 31.82 29.78
C PHE A 19 14.59 30.97 30.30
N PHE A 20 15.53 30.60 29.43
CA PHE A 20 16.72 29.83 29.84
C PHE A 20 17.80 30.71 30.50
N ALA A 21 18.05 31.91 29.98
CA ALA A 21 19.08 32.80 30.50
C ALA A 21 18.78 33.27 31.93
N PHE A 22 17.51 33.48 32.27
CA PHE A 22 17.06 33.85 33.62
C PHE A 22 16.65 32.65 34.48
N ASP A 23 16.90 31.42 34.01
CA ASP A 23 16.53 30.17 34.69
C ASP A 23 15.08 30.16 35.19
N LEU A 24 14.14 30.64 34.35
CA LEU A 24 12.73 30.74 34.73
C LEU A 24 12.08 29.36 34.91
N GLY A 25 12.70 28.30 34.37
CA GLY A 25 12.26 26.92 34.54
C GLY A 25 12.23 26.46 36.00
N ARG A 26 13.08 27.02 36.87
CA ARG A 26 13.08 26.70 38.32
C ARG A 26 11.73 26.99 38.98
N TYR A 27 11.03 28.03 38.52
CA TYR A 27 9.71 28.43 39.03
C TYR A 27 8.59 27.51 38.55
N LEU A 28 8.85 26.68 37.52
CA LEU A 28 7.93 25.69 36.99
C LEU A 28 8.26 24.26 37.50
N SER A 29 9.13 24.14 38.51
CA SER A 29 9.49 22.86 39.13
C SER A 29 8.55 22.47 40.27
N LEU A 30 8.34 21.17 40.48
CA LEU A 30 7.53 20.67 41.59
C LEU A 30 8.08 21.10 42.95
N ASP A 31 9.40 21.18 43.10
CA ASP A 31 10.06 21.56 44.35
C ASP A 31 9.78 23.01 44.72
N PHE A 32 9.81 23.93 43.74
CA PHE A 32 9.45 25.32 43.96
C PHE A 32 7.98 25.46 44.38
N PHE A 33 7.07 24.74 43.72
CA PHE A 33 5.65 24.77 44.07
C PHE A 33 5.38 24.23 45.48
N LYS A 34 6.06 23.14 45.88
CA LYS A 34 5.97 22.62 47.25
C LYS A 34 6.49 23.63 48.27
N PHE A 35 7.63 24.25 48.00
CA PHE A 35 8.22 25.26 48.88
C PHE A 35 7.29 26.47 49.07
N GLN A 36 6.60 26.90 48.01
CA GLN A 36 5.68 28.04 48.03
C GLN A 36 4.20 27.67 48.28
N GLN A 37 3.90 26.40 48.60
CA GLN A 37 2.52 25.90 48.63
C GLN A 37 1.60 26.71 49.56
N ALA A 38 2.05 26.98 50.79
CA ALA A 38 1.28 27.73 51.78
C ALA A 38 1.01 29.19 51.35
N ALA A 39 1.99 29.84 50.71
CA ALA A 39 1.85 31.21 50.22
C ALA A 39 0.88 31.29 49.02
N ILE A 40 0.97 30.32 48.10
CA ILE A 40 0.06 30.20 46.95
C ILE A 40 -1.36 29.94 47.41
N GLU A 41 -1.56 29.09 48.42
CA GLU A 41 -2.88 28.76 48.96
C GLU A 41 -3.52 29.94 49.72
N ALA A 42 -2.72 30.67 50.51
CA ALA A 42 -3.16 31.91 51.15
C ALA A 42 -3.58 32.97 50.13
N TYR A 43 -2.77 33.17 49.08
CA TYR A 43 -3.07 34.13 48.01
C TYR A 43 -4.30 33.73 47.18
N ARG A 44 -4.44 32.44 46.86
CA ARG A 44 -5.63 31.89 46.18
C ARG A 44 -6.90 32.15 46.99
N THR A 45 -6.84 31.95 48.32
CA THR A 45 -7.98 32.16 49.21
C THR A 45 -8.37 33.64 49.27
N ALA A 46 -7.39 34.54 49.30
CA ALA A 46 -7.62 35.98 49.32
C ALA A 46 -8.11 36.55 47.98
N GLN A 47 -7.60 36.02 46.85
CA GLN A 47 -7.81 36.57 45.50
C GLN A 47 -8.00 35.44 44.46
N PRO A 48 -9.11 34.68 44.50
CA PRO A 48 -9.27 33.48 43.69
C PRO A 48 -9.33 33.74 42.18
N ALA A 49 -10.02 34.81 41.75
CA ALA A 49 -10.16 35.15 40.33
C ALA A 49 -8.84 35.63 39.72
N LEU A 50 -8.08 36.48 40.43
CA LEU A 50 -6.77 36.95 39.99
C LEU A 50 -5.77 35.78 39.92
N THR A 51 -5.78 34.90 40.91
CA THR A 51 -4.91 33.70 40.92
C THR A 51 -5.19 32.81 39.72
N ALA A 52 -6.45 32.54 39.40
CA ALA A 52 -6.84 31.79 38.21
C ALA A 52 -6.42 32.50 36.91
N GLY A 53 -6.62 33.82 36.82
CA GLY A 53 -6.24 34.62 35.65
C GLY A 53 -4.73 34.64 35.38
N PHE A 54 -3.91 34.84 36.42
CA PHE A 54 -2.45 34.77 36.30
C PHE A 54 -1.97 33.38 35.90
N PHE A 55 -2.49 32.34 36.56
CA PHE A 55 -2.14 30.96 36.22
C PHE A 55 -2.49 30.64 34.77
N PHE A 56 -3.69 31.04 34.32
CA PHE A 56 -4.15 30.86 32.95
C PHE A 56 -3.21 31.54 31.94
N ALA A 57 -2.86 32.80 32.17
CA ALA A 57 -1.97 33.55 31.27
C ALA A 57 -0.57 32.92 31.17
N ILE A 58 0.01 32.52 32.32
CA ILE A 58 1.31 31.83 32.34
C ILE A 58 1.22 30.51 31.60
N TYR A 59 0.17 29.72 31.81
CA TYR A 59 0.00 28.44 31.14
C TYR A 59 -0.11 28.61 29.62
N VAL A 60 -0.90 29.60 29.15
CA VAL A 60 -1.01 29.94 27.72
C VAL A 60 0.37 30.32 27.15
N ALA A 61 1.14 31.14 27.86
CA ALA A 61 2.47 31.56 27.42
C ALA A 61 3.45 30.39 27.34
N VAL A 62 3.55 29.57 28.40
CA VAL A 62 4.39 28.36 28.44
C VAL A 62 4.05 27.42 27.29
N THR A 63 2.76 27.20 27.07
CA THR A 63 2.28 26.29 26.04
C THR A 63 2.48 26.86 24.63
N GLY A 64 2.20 28.15 24.42
CA GLY A 64 2.33 28.84 23.14
C GLY A 64 3.78 29.00 22.68
N LEU A 65 4.69 29.22 23.62
CA LEU A 65 6.13 29.25 23.38
C LEU A 65 6.76 27.84 23.34
N SER A 66 5.96 26.79 23.56
CA SER A 66 6.43 25.40 23.60
C SER A 66 7.53 25.17 24.64
N LEU A 67 7.47 25.88 25.77
CA LEU A 67 8.43 25.78 26.87
C LEU A 67 8.21 24.49 27.70
N PRO A 68 9.28 23.92 28.29
CA PRO A 68 9.14 22.80 29.21
C PRO A 68 8.39 23.24 30.48
N GLY A 69 7.55 22.36 31.03
CA GLY A 69 6.85 22.60 32.30
C GLY A 69 5.31 22.51 32.24
N ALA A 70 4.68 22.45 31.07
CA ALA A 70 3.22 22.37 30.95
C ALA A 70 2.61 21.14 31.69
N ALA A 71 3.30 20.01 31.72
CA ALA A 71 2.87 18.83 32.47
C ALA A 71 2.89 19.08 34.00
N ILE A 72 3.95 19.72 34.50
CA ILE A 72 4.08 20.09 35.91
C ILE A 72 3.00 21.11 36.28
N MET A 73 2.80 22.13 35.44
CA MET A 73 1.73 23.11 35.63
C MET A 73 0.35 22.44 35.67
N THR A 74 0.11 21.40 34.87
CA THR A 74 -1.17 20.67 34.89
C THR A 74 -1.39 19.93 36.21
N LEU A 75 -0.35 19.30 36.78
CA LEU A 75 -0.39 18.69 38.11
C LEU A 75 -0.65 19.76 39.19
N VAL A 76 0.09 20.86 39.11
CA VAL A 76 -0.04 22.00 40.03
C VAL A 76 -1.44 22.62 39.96
N ALA A 77 -2.07 22.68 38.79
CA ALA A 77 -3.45 23.15 38.66
C ALA A 77 -4.43 22.27 39.45
N GLY A 78 -4.21 20.96 39.49
CA GLY A 78 -4.96 20.05 40.35
C GLY A 78 -4.74 20.34 41.82
N ALA A 79 -3.49 20.51 42.23
CA ALA A 79 -3.14 20.85 43.61
C ALA A 79 -3.76 22.19 44.06
N ILE A 80 -3.65 23.23 43.22
CA ILE A 80 -4.09 24.59 43.55
C ILE A 80 -5.58 24.75 43.42
N PHE A 81 -6.24 24.24 42.36
CA PHE A 81 -7.63 24.58 42.07
C PHE A 81 -8.62 23.43 42.29
N GLY A 82 -8.13 22.22 42.55
CA GLY A 82 -8.95 21.01 42.63
C GLY A 82 -9.31 20.47 41.25
N LEU A 83 -9.94 19.29 41.22
CA LEU A 83 -10.19 18.53 39.99
C LEU A 83 -10.99 19.34 38.96
N TRP A 84 -12.15 19.89 39.34
CA TRP A 84 -13.07 20.51 38.39
C TRP A 84 -12.56 21.85 37.86
N TRP A 85 -12.16 22.76 38.75
CA TRP A 85 -11.64 24.08 38.36
C TRP A 85 -10.26 23.98 37.70
N GLY A 86 -9.38 23.11 38.19
CA GLY A 86 -8.09 22.84 37.54
C GLY A 86 -8.26 22.30 36.13
N THR A 87 -9.21 21.37 35.91
CA THR A 87 -9.51 20.84 34.58
C THR A 87 -10.06 21.92 33.66
N LEU A 88 -10.98 22.76 34.13
CA LEU A 88 -11.54 23.85 33.33
C LEU A 88 -10.45 24.84 32.90
N ILE A 89 -9.66 25.34 33.85
CA ILE A 89 -8.61 26.34 33.60
C ILE A 89 -7.56 25.77 32.64
N VAL A 90 -7.04 24.57 32.91
CA VAL A 90 -6.00 23.96 32.08
C VAL A 90 -6.52 23.59 30.70
N SER A 91 -7.75 23.08 30.60
CA SER A 91 -8.32 22.69 29.30
C SER A 91 -8.34 23.86 28.31
N PHE A 92 -8.85 25.02 28.73
CA PHE A 92 -8.86 26.20 27.86
C PHE A 92 -7.47 26.82 27.68
N ALA A 93 -6.66 26.93 28.73
CA ALA A 93 -5.31 27.51 28.63
C ALA A 93 -4.40 26.70 27.69
N SER A 94 -4.44 25.37 27.82
CA SER A 94 -3.64 24.46 26.99
C SER A 94 -4.06 24.50 25.52
N THR A 95 -5.36 24.55 25.22
CA THR A 95 -5.85 24.61 23.83
C THR A 95 -5.52 25.95 23.15
N ILE A 96 -5.66 27.07 23.87
CA ILE A 96 -5.30 28.39 23.35
C ILE A 96 -3.80 28.46 23.11
N GLY A 97 -2.98 28.08 24.10
CA GLY A 97 -1.53 28.02 23.94
C GLY A 97 -1.09 27.10 22.79
N ALA A 98 -1.68 25.90 22.68
CA ALA A 98 -1.42 24.99 21.57
C ALA A 98 -1.75 25.61 20.21
N THR A 99 -2.83 26.39 20.13
CA THR A 99 -3.24 27.08 18.91
C THR A 99 -2.28 28.22 18.56
N LEU A 100 -1.74 28.94 19.55
CA LEU A 100 -0.69 29.93 19.30
C LEU A 100 0.59 29.29 18.76
N ALA A 101 1.07 28.19 19.36
CA ALA A 101 2.22 27.44 18.87
C ALA A 101 2.00 26.91 17.44
N PHE A 102 0.80 26.38 17.17
CA PHE A 102 0.38 25.93 15.86
C PHE A 102 0.40 27.05 14.82
N LEU A 103 -0.15 28.23 15.14
CA LEU A 103 -0.18 29.38 14.24
C LEU A 103 1.22 29.94 13.98
N ALA A 104 2.07 29.98 15.01
CA ALA A 104 3.47 30.39 14.86
C ALA A 104 4.23 29.44 13.92
N SER A 105 4.12 28.12 14.14
CA SER A 105 4.70 27.11 13.24
C SER A 105 4.18 27.24 11.81
N ARG A 106 2.86 27.38 11.66
CA ARG A 106 2.20 27.56 10.36
C ARG A 106 2.73 28.78 9.61
N PHE A 107 2.86 29.92 10.29
CA PHE A 107 3.27 31.16 9.66
C PHE A 107 4.76 31.14 9.29
N VAL A 108 5.60 30.58 10.17
CA VAL A 108 7.06 30.61 10.01
C VAL A 108 7.56 29.51 9.09
N LEU A 109 7.15 28.26 9.35
CA LEU A 109 7.82 27.07 8.83
C LEU A 109 7.09 26.37 7.68
N ARG A 110 5.76 26.53 7.57
CA ARG A 110 4.94 25.74 6.62
C ARG A 110 5.46 25.81 5.18
N ASP A 111 5.65 27.01 4.65
CA ASP A 111 6.04 27.19 3.23
C ASP A 111 7.41 26.56 2.94
N TRP A 112 8.35 26.71 3.87
CA TRP A 112 9.69 26.14 3.75
C TRP A 112 9.67 24.61 3.84
N VAL A 113 8.94 24.04 4.81
CA VAL A 113 8.80 22.59 4.97
C VAL A 113 8.09 21.96 3.78
N GLN A 114 6.98 22.56 3.31
CA GLN A 114 6.23 22.07 2.17
C GLN A 114 7.05 22.16 0.87
N GLY A 115 7.85 23.22 0.70
CA GLY A 115 8.77 23.33 -0.43
C GLY A 115 9.91 22.30 -0.42
N LYS A 116 10.49 22.02 0.76
CA LYS A 116 11.64 21.11 0.89
C LYS A 116 11.26 19.63 0.95
N PHE A 117 10.10 19.29 1.52
CA PHE A 117 9.67 17.91 1.78
C PHE A 117 8.32 17.55 1.16
N GLY A 118 7.80 18.37 0.23
CA GLY A 118 6.44 18.25 -0.32
C GLY A 118 6.06 16.86 -0.83
N GLU A 119 6.94 16.18 -1.57
CA GLU A 119 6.68 14.82 -2.07
C GLU A 119 6.51 13.80 -0.94
N ARG A 120 7.33 13.89 0.12
CA ARG A 120 7.21 13.01 1.30
C ARG A 120 5.95 13.33 2.13
N LEU A 121 5.50 14.58 2.11
CA LEU A 121 4.33 15.05 2.86
C LEU A 121 3.01 14.91 2.11
N LYS A 122 3.03 14.61 0.80
CA LYS A 122 1.84 14.58 -0.05
C LYS A 122 0.76 13.60 0.47
N THR A 123 1.17 12.39 0.82
CA THR A 123 0.28 11.36 1.40
C THR A 123 -0.28 11.81 2.75
N ILE A 124 0.55 12.43 3.58
CA ILE A 124 0.14 12.93 4.91
C ILE A 124 -0.87 14.07 4.75
N ASN A 125 -0.59 15.04 3.87
CA ASN A 125 -1.47 16.17 3.59
C ASN A 125 -2.83 15.69 3.06
N ALA A 126 -2.85 14.75 2.11
CA ALA A 126 -4.09 14.20 1.57
C ALA A 126 -4.92 13.49 2.66
N GLY A 127 -4.27 12.75 3.56
CA GLY A 127 -4.92 12.14 4.72
C GLY A 127 -5.50 13.17 5.68
N VAL A 128 -4.74 14.24 5.98
CA VAL A 128 -5.16 15.32 6.87
C VAL A 128 -6.26 16.20 6.25
N GLU A 129 -6.33 16.33 4.93
CA GLU A 129 -7.45 17.01 4.27
C GLU A 129 -8.76 16.26 4.40
N LYS A 130 -8.72 14.92 4.24
CA LYS A 130 -9.90 14.08 4.39
C LYS A 130 -10.34 13.94 5.85
N GLU A 131 -9.40 13.69 6.76
CA GLU A 131 -9.70 13.28 8.14
C GLU A 131 -8.86 14.02 9.21
N GLY A 132 -8.36 15.23 8.94
CA GLY A 132 -7.38 15.90 9.81
C GLY A 132 -7.80 16.09 11.26
N GLY A 133 -9.09 16.32 11.52
CA GLY A 133 -9.61 16.37 12.89
C GLY A 133 -9.49 15.03 13.61
N PHE A 134 -9.70 13.92 12.91
CA PHE A 134 -9.56 12.59 13.46
C PHE A 134 -8.08 12.23 13.71
N TYR A 135 -7.18 12.56 12.78
CA TYR A 135 -5.74 12.39 12.97
C TYR A 135 -5.26 13.12 14.22
N LEU A 136 -5.63 14.39 14.36
CA LEU A 136 -5.29 15.19 15.53
C LEU A 136 -5.88 14.61 16.81
N PHE A 137 -7.16 14.22 16.81
CA PHE A 137 -7.81 13.60 17.97
C PHE A 137 -7.02 12.36 18.41
N THR A 138 -6.69 11.47 17.47
CA THR A 138 -5.92 10.27 17.75
C THR A 138 -4.53 10.59 18.28
N LEU A 139 -3.82 11.56 17.69
CA LEU A 139 -2.50 11.99 18.17
C LEU A 139 -2.55 12.53 19.60
N ARG A 140 -3.61 13.25 20.00
CA ARG A 140 -3.79 13.72 21.39
C ARG A 140 -4.03 12.60 22.39
N LEU A 141 -4.51 11.46 21.92
CA LEU A 141 -4.73 10.28 22.74
C LEU A 141 -3.47 9.45 22.91
N VAL A 142 -2.47 9.55 22.02
CA VAL A 142 -1.24 8.74 22.08
C VAL A 142 -0.13 9.48 22.85
N PRO A 143 0.37 8.95 23.98
CA PRO A 143 1.26 9.66 24.90
C PRO A 143 2.73 9.64 24.45
N ILE A 144 3.04 8.94 23.35
CA ILE A 144 4.42 8.81 22.84
C ILE A 144 4.94 10.11 22.24
N PHE A 145 4.06 10.98 21.74
CA PHE A 145 4.44 12.23 21.10
C PHE A 145 4.40 13.37 22.11
N PRO A 146 5.50 14.14 22.29
CA PRO A 146 5.47 15.31 23.16
C PRO A 146 4.40 16.31 22.69
N PHE A 147 3.66 16.86 23.65
CA PHE A 147 2.53 17.76 23.41
C PHE A 147 2.84 18.91 22.44
N PHE A 148 4.01 19.55 22.61
CA PHE A 148 4.43 20.67 21.78
C PHE A 148 4.75 20.26 20.35
N VAL A 149 5.28 19.05 20.14
CA VAL A 149 5.61 18.52 18.81
C VAL A 149 4.34 18.39 17.96
N ILE A 150 3.24 17.89 18.55
CA ILE A 150 1.95 17.79 17.85
C ILE A 150 1.47 19.17 17.40
N ASN A 151 1.57 20.19 18.26
CA ASN A 151 1.14 21.56 17.95
C ASN A 151 1.91 22.13 16.75
N LEU A 152 3.24 22.01 16.79
CA LEU A 152 4.12 22.51 15.75
C LEU A 152 3.93 21.74 14.44
N ALA A 153 3.91 20.42 14.49
CA ALA A 153 3.79 19.55 13.32
C ALA A 153 2.45 19.77 12.60
N MET A 154 1.34 19.83 13.32
CA MET A 154 0.03 20.06 12.72
C MET A 154 -0.07 21.45 12.07
N GLY A 155 0.69 22.44 12.56
CA GLY A 155 0.80 23.77 11.93
C GLY A 155 1.34 23.71 10.50
N LEU A 156 2.15 22.71 10.19
CA LEU A 156 2.75 22.47 8.87
C LEU A 156 1.78 21.80 7.89
N THR A 157 0.67 21.23 8.40
CA THR A 157 -0.34 20.50 7.60
C THR A 157 -1.48 21.41 7.11
N PRO A 158 -2.33 20.96 6.16
CA PRO A 158 -3.48 21.71 5.68
C PRO A 158 -4.68 21.80 6.65
N ILE A 159 -4.60 21.26 7.87
CA ILE A 159 -5.73 21.27 8.82
C ILE A 159 -6.24 22.69 9.13
N ARG A 160 -7.56 22.89 9.17
CA ARG A 160 -8.13 24.21 9.50
C ARG A 160 -7.90 24.56 10.98
N THR A 161 -7.58 25.81 11.29
CA THR A 161 -7.31 26.27 12.67
C THR A 161 -8.50 26.00 13.61
N GLY A 162 -9.74 26.21 13.14
CA GLY A 162 -10.93 25.93 13.94
C GLY A 162 -11.08 24.43 14.27
N ILE A 163 -10.76 23.55 13.33
CA ILE A 163 -10.73 22.10 13.57
C ILE A 163 -9.65 21.77 14.59
N PHE A 164 -8.45 22.34 14.44
CA PHE A 164 -7.35 22.14 15.38
C PHE A 164 -7.73 22.52 16.82
N TYR A 165 -8.37 23.68 17.00
CA TYR A 165 -8.79 24.17 18.31
C TYR A 165 -9.82 23.23 18.96
N TRP A 166 -10.96 22.99 18.31
CA TRP A 166 -12.05 22.20 18.91
C TRP A 166 -11.67 20.75 19.14
N VAL A 167 -10.93 20.16 18.21
CA VAL A 167 -10.45 18.79 18.37
C VAL A 167 -9.43 18.70 19.51
N SER A 168 -8.52 19.67 19.65
CA SER A 168 -7.59 19.69 20.78
C SER A 168 -8.34 19.87 22.10
N GLN A 169 -9.33 20.76 22.16
CA GLN A 169 -10.16 20.97 23.35
C GLN A 169 -10.82 19.67 23.82
N ILE A 170 -11.41 18.91 22.91
CA ILE A 170 -12.09 17.65 23.24
C ILE A 170 -11.07 16.54 23.51
N GLY A 171 -10.07 16.38 22.64
CA GLY A 171 -9.10 15.29 22.68
C GLY A 171 -8.16 15.34 23.87
N MET A 172 -7.88 16.54 24.40
CA MET A 172 -7.03 16.73 25.56
C MET A 172 -7.81 16.66 26.86
N LEU A 173 -9.14 16.87 26.86
CA LEU A 173 -9.95 17.00 28.07
C LEU A 173 -9.79 15.82 29.02
N ALA A 174 -9.85 14.60 28.49
CA ALA A 174 -9.70 13.39 29.29
C ALA A 174 -8.28 13.27 29.86
N GLY A 175 -7.24 13.54 29.06
CA GLY A 175 -5.86 13.58 29.55
C GLY A 175 -5.66 14.64 30.63
N THR A 176 -6.19 15.84 30.41
CA THR A 176 -6.19 16.93 31.38
C THR A 176 -6.87 16.51 32.68
N LEU A 177 -8.04 15.89 32.62
CA LEU A 177 -8.75 15.40 33.80
C LEU A 177 -7.87 14.43 34.61
N VAL A 178 -7.15 13.53 33.93
CA VAL A 178 -6.30 12.53 34.59
C VAL A 178 -5.06 13.16 35.21
N TYR A 179 -4.38 14.06 34.50
CA TYR A 179 -3.22 14.79 35.05
C TYR A 179 -3.63 15.72 36.19
N VAL A 180 -4.73 16.45 36.07
CA VAL A 180 -5.25 17.30 37.15
C VAL A 180 -5.65 16.44 38.35
N ASN A 181 -6.30 15.28 38.13
CA ASN A 181 -6.64 14.34 39.19
C ASN A 181 -5.39 13.82 39.92
N ALA A 182 -4.35 13.42 39.18
CA ALA A 182 -3.07 13.02 39.75
C ALA A 182 -2.46 14.17 40.57
N GLY A 183 -2.59 15.41 40.11
CA GLY A 183 -2.19 16.62 40.82
C GLY A 183 -2.91 16.84 42.15
N THR A 184 -4.24 16.71 42.16
CA THR A 184 -5.04 16.77 43.42
C THR A 184 -4.62 15.70 44.42
N GLN A 185 -4.29 14.49 43.95
CA GLN A 185 -3.82 13.42 44.82
C GLN A 185 -2.40 13.67 45.31
N LEU A 186 -1.51 14.17 44.45
CA LEU A 186 -0.13 14.51 44.79
C LEU A 186 -0.05 15.56 45.90
N ALA A 187 -0.97 16.53 45.90
CA ALA A 187 -1.06 17.57 46.92
C ALA A 187 -1.40 17.03 48.33
N GLN A 188 -1.96 15.82 48.41
CA GLN A 188 -2.34 15.18 49.66
C GLN A 188 -1.26 14.24 50.23
N ILE A 189 -0.14 14.04 49.51
CA ILE A 189 0.91 13.10 49.90
C ILE A 189 1.96 13.78 50.79
N ASN A 190 1.90 13.49 52.10
CA ASN A 190 2.84 13.99 53.11
C ASN A 190 4.03 13.03 53.38
N SER A 191 4.15 11.88 52.71
CA SER A 191 5.27 10.93 52.89
C SER A 191 5.52 10.02 51.68
N LEU A 192 6.73 9.44 51.60
CA LEU A 192 7.18 8.54 50.51
C LEU A 192 6.31 7.26 50.36
N GLN A 193 5.63 6.81 51.41
CA GLN A 193 4.69 5.68 51.35
C GLN A 193 3.40 6.01 50.57
N GLY A 194 3.02 7.29 50.45
CA GLY A 194 1.83 7.72 49.70
C GLY A 194 1.98 7.64 48.18
N ILE A 195 3.20 7.46 47.67
CA ILE A 195 3.48 7.26 46.24
C ILE A 195 2.94 5.90 45.74
N LEU A 196 2.83 4.90 46.63
CA LEU A 196 2.21 3.60 46.34
C LEU A 196 0.71 3.56 46.66
N SER A 197 0.06 4.72 46.83
CA SER A 197 -1.38 4.75 47.09
C SER A 197 -2.17 4.16 45.91
N PRO A 198 -3.21 3.36 46.17
CA PRO A 198 -4.04 2.77 45.12
C PRO A 198 -4.60 3.79 44.11
N GLY A 199 -4.90 5.02 44.56
CA GLY A 199 -5.40 6.10 43.71
C GLY A 199 -4.37 6.62 42.71
N LEU A 200 -3.10 6.76 43.12
CA LEU A 200 -2.03 7.25 42.26
C LEU A 200 -1.60 6.17 41.26
N LEU A 201 -1.50 4.92 41.71
CA LEU A 201 -1.25 3.77 40.83
C LEU A 201 -2.37 3.61 39.79
N ALA A 202 -3.64 3.76 40.19
CA ALA A 202 -4.76 3.75 39.26
C ALA A 202 -4.68 4.90 38.24
N SER A 203 -4.26 6.10 38.66
CA SER A 203 -4.07 7.24 37.75
C SER A 203 -2.95 7.00 36.73
N PHE A 204 -1.82 6.39 37.13
CA PHE A 204 -0.74 6.03 36.20
C PHE A 204 -1.10 4.90 35.24
N VAL A 205 -1.79 3.86 35.72
CA VAL A 205 -2.33 2.79 34.86
C VAL A 205 -3.29 3.39 33.84
N LEU A 206 -4.18 4.29 34.29
CA LEU A 206 -5.14 4.94 33.42
C LEU A 206 -4.47 5.85 32.38
N LEU A 207 -3.38 6.55 32.72
CA LEU A 207 -2.55 7.29 31.76
C LEU A 207 -1.95 6.39 30.66
N GLY A 208 -1.54 5.17 31.00
CA GLY A 208 -1.00 4.21 30.03
C GLY A 208 -2.07 3.52 29.17
N VAL A 209 -3.23 3.22 29.75
CA VAL A 209 -4.30 2.43 29.09
C VAL A 209 -5.30 3.30 28.32
N PHE A 210 -5.56 4.54 28.79
CA PHE A 210 -6.49 5.48 28.15
C PHE A 210 -6.24 5.67 26.63
N PRO A 211 -4.99 5.82 26.14
CA PRO A 211 -4.68 5.89 24.71
C PRO A 211 -5.22 4.72 23.89
N LEU A 212 -5.07 3.50 24.42
CA LEU A 212 -5.47 2.26 23.77
C LEU A 212 -7.00 2.15 23.76
N ILE A 213 -7.64 2.50 24.87
CA ILE A 213 -9.11 2.56 24.97
C ILE A 213 -9.65 3.56 23.97
N ALA A 214 -9.10 4.78 23.95
CA ALA A 214 -9.60 5.84 23.10
C ALA A 214 -9.42 5.50 21.62
N LYS A 215 -8.27 4.95 21.21
CA LYS A 215 -8.07 4.41 19.85
C LYS A 215 -9.12 3.35 19.49
N LYS A 216 -9.42 2.42 20.42
CA LYS A 216 -10.42 1.36 20.21
C LYS A 216 -11.84 1.92 20.09
N VAL A 217 -12.21 2.89 20.93
CA VAL A 217 -13.51 3.58 20.88
C VAL A 217 -13.68 4.27 19.54
N VAL A 218 -12.67 5.01 19.11
CA VAL A 218 -12.64 5.74 17.85
C VAL A 218 -12.82 4.80 16.65
N ALA A 219 -12.06 3.70 16.59
CA ALA A 219 -12.21 2.69 15.54
C ALA A 219 -13.61 2.04 15.56
N THR A 220 -14.18 1.83 16.74
CA THR A 220 -15.53 1.28 16.90
C THR A 220 -16.61 2.24 16.39
N ILE A 221 -16.47 3.55 16.65
CA ILE A 221 -17.38 4.57 16.15
C ILE A 221 -17.31 4.65 14.62
N GLN A 222 -16.11 4.62 14.03
CA GLN A 222 -15.94 4.60 12.58
C GLN A 222 -16.61 3.37 11.95
N ALA A 223 -16.34 2.18 12.51
CA ALA A 223 -16.97 0.94 12.06
C ALA A 223 -18.51 1.03 12.14
N ARG A 224 -19.05 1.52 13.27
CA ARG A 224 -20.51 1.72 13.41
C ARG A 224 -21.06 2.69 12.37
N ARG A 225 -20.33 3.76 12.04
CA ARG A 225 -20.76 4.75 11.05
C ARG A 225 -20.84 4.16 9.64
N VAL A 226 -19.85 3.40 9.21
CA VAL A 226 -19.89 2.75 7.88
C VAL A 226 -20.95 1.66 7.81
N TYR A 227 -21.22 0.97 8.92
CA TYR A 227 -22.25 -0.06 9.01
C TYR A 227 -23.68 0.46 9.22
N ALA A 228 -23.88 1.74 9.60
CA ALA A 228 -25.16 2.27 10.04
C ALA A 228 -26.29 2.11 8.99
N ASN A 229 -25.93 2.15 7.70
CA ASN A 229 -26.87 2.07 6.60
C ASN A 229 -27.20 0.63 6.17
N TRP A 230 -26.63 -0.38 6.84
CA TRP A 230 -26.72 -1.77 6.42
C TRP A 230 -27.37 -2.65 7.49
N PRO A 231 -28.41 -3.44 7.14
CA PRO A 231 -28.99 -4.38 8.07
C PRO A 231 -28.03 -5.54 8.32
N LYS A 232 -27.60 -5.71 9.57
CA LYS A 232 -26.73 -6.83 9.97
C LYS A 232 -27.56 -8.10 10.20
N PRO A 233 -27.27 -9.21 9.51
CA PRO A 233 -27.90 -10.50 9.80
C PRO A 233 -27.70 -10.95 11.26
N ALA A 234 -28.74 -11.57 11.84
CA ALA A 234 -28.67 -12.10 13.22
C ALA A 234 -27.74 -13.32 13.33
N ARG A 235 -27.61 -14.09 12.25
CA ARG A 235 -26.69 -15.22 12.10
C ARG A 235 -26.07 -15.16 10.70
N PHE A 236 -24.89 -15.75 10.56
CA PHE A 236 -24.21 -15.86 9.27
C PHE A 236 -24.18 -17.31 8.83
N ASP A 237 -24.44 -17.54 7.54
CA ASP A 237 -24.39 -18.87 6.93
C ASP A 237 -22.94 -19.36 6.82
N ARG A 238 -22.00 -18.42 6.65
CA ARG A 238 -20.56 -18.66 6.46
C ARG A 238 -19.71 -17.80 7.39
N ASN A 239 -18.53 -18.29 7.71
CA ASN A 239 -17.50 -17.49 8.36
C ASN A 239 -16.79 -16.58 7.36
N LEU A 240 -16.60 -17.06 6.13
CA LEU A 240 -15.86 -16.37 5.08
C LEU A 240 -16.47 -16.66 3.70
N ILE A 241 -16.65 -15.63 2.88
CA ILE A 241 -16.88 -15.77 1.44
C ILE A 241 -15.65 -15.23 0.70
N VAL A 242 -15.18 -15.99 -0.29
CA VAL A 242 -14.05 -15.62 -1.15
C VAL A 242 -14.58 -15.45 -2.58
N ILE A 243 -14.27 -14.31 -3.20
CA ILE A 243 -14.73 -13.98 -4.56
C ILE A 243 -13.54 -14.03 -5.51
N GLY A 244 -13.55 -15.00 -6.42
CA GLY A 244 -12.47 -15.30 -7.37
C GLY A 244 -11.60 -16.47 -6.90
N ALA A 245 -11.34 -17.43 -7.78
CA ALA A 245 -10.55 -18.65 -7.57
C ALA A 245 -9.21 -18.61 -8.31
N GLY A 246 -8.59 -17.42 -8.41
CA GLY A 246 -7.16 -17.30 -8.68
C GLY A 246 -6.32 -17.57 -7.43
N SER A 247 -5.00 -17.41 -7.51
CA SER A 247 -4.06 -17.78 -6.44
C SER A 247 -4.39 -17.17 -5.08
N ALA A 248 -4.81 -15.91 -5.02
CA ALA A 248 -5.22 -15.29 -3.74
C ALA A 248 -6.48 -15.96 -3.16
N GLY A 249 -7.47 -16.26 -3.99
CA GLY A 249 -8.72 -16.84 -3.54
C GLY A 249 -8.58 -18.29 -3.10
N LEU A 250 -7.85 -19.08 -3.89
CA LEU A 250 -7.52 -20.47 -3.60
C LEU A 250 -6.75 -20.59 -2.26
N VAL A 251 -5.69 -19.80 -2.07
CA VAL A 251 -4.94 -19.80 -0.80
C VAL A 251 -5.81 -19.34 0.37
N THR A 252 -6.65 -18.32 0.18
CA THR A 252 -7.60 -17.86 1.22
C THR A 252 -8.57 -18.96 1.63
N ALA A 253 -9.19 -19.64 0.66
CA ALA A 253 -10.15 -20.71 0.90
C ALA A 253 -9.48 -21.91 1.58
N TYR A 254 -8.26 -22.26 1.15
CA TYR A 254 -7.45 -23.32 1.75
C TYR A 254 -7.16 -23.03 3.24
N ILE A 255 -6.68 -21.83 3.57
CA ILE A 255 -6.38 -21.45 4.97
C ILE A 255 -7.65 -21.47 5.83
N ALA A 256 -8.77 -20.97 5.31
CA ALA A 256 -10.05 -20.98 6.01
C ALA A 256 -10.55 -22.40 6.29
N ALA A 257 -10.45 -23.29 5.31
CA ALA A 257 -10.80 -24.70 5.47
C ALA A 257 -9.88 -25.41 6.48
N ALA A 258 -8.58 -25.13 6.47
CA ALA A 258 -7.61 -25.73 7.39
C ALA A 258 -7.93 -25.41 8.87
N VAL A 259 -8.51 -24.25 9.16
CA VAL A 259 -8.99 -23.88 10.51
C VAL A 259 -10.46 -24.26 10.76
N LYS A 260 -11.05 -25.08 9.89
CA LYS A 260 -12.44 -25.58 9.93
C LYS A 260 -13.49 -24.46 9.91
N ALA A 261 -13.18 -23.32 9.29
CA ALA A 261 -14.16 -22.26 9.07
C ALA A 261 -15.14 -22.68 7.95
N LYS A 262 -16.42 -22.32 8.08
CA LYS A 262 -17.40 -22.45 6.99
C LYS A 262 -17.06 -21.43 5.91
N VAL A 263 -16.43 -21.87 4.83
CA VAL A 263 -15.97 -21.02 3.73
C VAL A 263 -16.68 -21.37 2.43
N THR A 264 -17.06 -20.34 1.70
CA THR A 264 -17.57 -20.46 0.33
C THR A 264 -16.63 -19.74 -0.63
N LEU A 265 -16.17 -20.42 -1.68
CA LEU A 265 -15.39 -19.87 -2.77
C LEU A 265 -16.29 -19.72 -4.00
N ILE A 266 -16.36 -18.53 -4.57
CA ILE A 266 -17.22 -18.24 -5.72
C ILE A 266 -16.33 -17.87 -6.92
N GLU A 267 -16.48 -18.57 -8.04
CA GLU A 267 -15.76 -18.31 -9.28
C GLU A 267 -16.73 -18.30 -10.47
N LYS A 268 -16.61 -17.30 -11.34
CA LYS A 268 -17.50 -17.12 -12.51
C LYS A 268 -16.92 -17.68 -13.81
N HIS A 269 -15.64 -18.03 -13.81
CA HIS A 269 -14.87 -18.57 -14.92
C HIS A 269 -14.23 -19.91 -14.51
N GLN A 270 -13.04 -20.21 -15.05
CA GLN A 270 -12.31 -21.43 -14.72
C GLN A 270 -11.55 -21.27 -13.40
N MET A 271 -11.52 -22.33 -12.59
CA MET A 271 -10.69 -22.43 -11.40
C MET A 271 -9.20 -22.27 -11.73
N GLY A 272 -8.39 -21.81 -10.76
CA GLY A 272 -6.96 -21.52 -10.96
C GLY A 272 -6.68 -20.10 -11.49
N GLY A 273 -7.72 -19.41 -12.00
CA GLY A 273 -7.64 -18.05 -12.51
C GLY A 273 -6.59 -17.88 -13.60
N ASP A 274 -6.09 -16.66 -13.78
CA ASP A 274 -5.13 -16.34 -14.86
C ASP A 274 -3.85 -17.17 -14.76
N CYS A 275 -3.31 -17.40 -13.55
CA CYS A 275 -2.01 -18.05 -13.38
C CYS A 275 -1.97 -19.44 -14.03
N LEU A 276 -3.02 -20.25 -13.83
CA LEU A 276 -3.17 -21.57 -14.42
C LEU A 276 -3.59 -21.50 -15.89
N ASN A 277 -4.60 -20.69 -16.21
CA ASN A 277 -5.32 -20.81 -17.47
C ASN A 277 -4.75 -19.93 -18.60
N THR A 278 -4.29 -18.72 -18.27
CA THR A 278 -3.94 -17.69 -19.28
C THR A 278 -2.63 -16.94 -18.99
N GLY A 279 -1.87 -17.38 -17.99
CA GLY A 279 -0.74 -16.63 -17.45
C GLY A 279 0.50 -17.48 -17.33
N CYS A 280 0.89 -17.80 -16.09
CA CYS A 280 2.21 -18.38 -15.78
C CYS A 280 2.38 -19.78 -16.38
N VAL A 281 1.46 -20.70 -16.11
CA VAL A 281 1.60 -22.08 -16.58
C VAL A 281 1.71 -22.17 -18.11
N PRO A 282 0.81 -21.55 -18.91
CA PRO A 282 0.90 -21.65 -20.36
C PRO A 282 2.13 -20.91 -20.93
N SER A 283 2.45 -19.71 -20.43
CA SER A 283 3.65 -18.98 -20.87
C SER A 283 4.93 -19.76 -20.62
N LYS A 284 5.13 -20.30 -19.42
CA LYS A 284 6.37 -21.02 -19.06
C LYS A 284 6.48 -22.35 -19.81
N ALA A 285 5.34 -23.01 -20.08
CA ALA A 285 5.32 -24.18 -20.96
C ALA A 285 5.77 -23.83 -22.39
N LEU A 286 5.30 -22.72 -22.96
CA LEU A 286 5.66 -22.28 -24.31
C LEU A 286 7.11 -21.81 -24.40
N ILE A 287 7.56 -20.99 -23.43
CA ILE A 287 8.96 -20.53 -23.30
C ILE A 287 9.91 -21.72 -23.29
N ARG A 288 9.57 -22.80 -22.58
CA ARG A 288 10.42 -24.01 -22.54
C ARG A 288 10.58 -24.67 -23.91
N SER A 289 9.52 -24.75 -24.71
CA SER A 289 9.59 -25.26 -26.08
C SER A 289 10.43 -24.33 -26.98
N ALA A 290 10.22 -23.02 -26.88
CA ALA A 290 10.98 -22.03 -27.64
C ALA A 290 12.48 -22.02 -27.27
N LYS A 291 12.82 -22.21 -25.98
CA LYS A 291 14.21 -22.31 -25.52
C LYS A 291 14.92 -23.53 -26.13
N LEU A 292 14.25 -24.67 -26.24
CA LEU A 292 14.81 -25.85 -26.92
C LEU A 292 15.14 -25.56 -28.39
N LEU A 293 14.25 -24.88 -29.12
CA LEU A 293 14.49 -24.49 -30.52
C LEU A 293 15.63 -23.48 -30.66
N SER A 294 15.81 -22.58 -29.69
CA SER A 294 16.97 -21.69 -29.64
C SER A 294 18.28 -22.48 -29.48
N HIS A 295 18.33 -23.45 -28.57
CA HIS A 295 19.53 -24.28 -28.37
C HIS A 295 19.86 -25.13 -29.60
N MET A 296 18.83 -25.67 -30.29
CA MET A 296 19.04 -26.42 -31.53
C MET A 296 19.62 -25.54 -32.65
N ARG A 297 19.14 -24.31 -32.82
CA ARG A 297 19.72 -23.34 -33.76
C ARG A 297 21.17 -22.97 -33.41
N ARG A 298 21.48 -22.91 -32.12
CA ARG A 298 22.83 -22.67 -31.59
C ARG A 298 23.66 -23.95 -31.40
N SER A 299 23.26 -25.08 -32.01
CA SER A 299 23.89 -26.39 -31.79
C SER A 299 25.41 -26.42 -31.97
N GLN A 300 25.96 -25.59 -32.85
CA GLN A 300 27.40 -25.48 -33.07
C GLN A 300 28.15 -24.91 -31.86
N GLU A 301 27.53 -24.05 -31.05
CA GLU A 301 28.08 -23.57 -29.76
C GLU A 301 28.32 -24.75 -28.80
N PHE A 302 27.53 -25.82 -28.93
CA PHE A 302 27.63 -27.05 -28.13
C PHE A 302 28.47 -28.14 -28.80
N GLY A 303 29.22 -27.82 -29.86
CA GLY A 303 30.04 -28.78 -30.60
C GLY A 303 29.26 -29.76 -31.48
N ILE A 304 27.97 -29.49 -31.72
CA ILE A 304 27.10 -30.29 -32.59
C ILE A 304 27.05 -29.61 -33.96
N ARG A 305 27.56 -30.29 -35.00
CA ARG A 305 27.68 -29.71 -36.35
C ARG A 305 26.35 -29.17 -36.92
N LYS A 306 25.25 -29.89 -36.68
CA LYS A 306 23.92 -29.56 -37.17
C LYS A 306 22.85 -30.22 -36.32
N ALA A 307 21.87 -29.44 -35.85
CA ALA A 307 20.62 -29.92 -35.27
C ALA A 307 19.46 -29.12 -35.87
N GLU A 308 18.46 -29.79 -36.41
CA GLU A 308 17.25 -29.19 -36.97
C GLU A 308 16.02 -29.80 -36.28
N ALA A 309 14.98 -28.99 -36.11
CA ALA A 309 13.69 -29.45 -35.62
C ALA A 309 12.61 -29.08 -36.61
N GLU A 310 11.85 -30.10 -37.03
CA GLU A 310 10.56 -29.93 -37.67
C GLU A 310 9.50 -29.97 -36.58
N PHE A 311 8.62 -28.96 -36.55
CA PHE A 311 7.53 -28.91 -35.59
C PHE A 311 6.31 -28.22 -36.17
N ASP A 312 5.14 -28.62 -35.69
CA ASP A 312 3.88 -27.94 -35.95
C ASP A 312 3.54 -27.01 -34.77
N PHE A 313 3.21 -25.76 -35.06
CA PHE A 313 2.88 -24.79 -34.01
C PHE A 313 1.61 -25.19 -33.24
N ALA A 314 0.63 -25.78 -33.92
CA ALA A 314 -0.59 -26.25 -33.30
C ALA A 314 -0.32 -27.39 -32.31
N GLU A 315 0.63 -28.29 -32.59
CA GLU A 315 1.10 -29.33 -31.66
C GLU A 315 1.85 -28.77 -30.45
N VAL A 316 2.67 -27.73 -30.64
CA VAL A 316 3.31 -27.01 -29.52
C VAL A 316 2.24 -26.42 -28.59
N MET A 317 1.19 -25.83 -29.16
CA MET A 317 0.06 -25.29 -28.39
C MET A 317 -0.78 -26.40 -27.73
N GLU A 318 -0.91 -27.58 -28.34
CA GLU A 318 -1.50 -28.75 -27.67
C GLU A 318 -0.67 -29.21 -26.47
N ARG A 319 0.67 -29.18 -26.57
CA ARG A 319 1.53 -29.45 -25.41
C ARG A 319 1.26 -28.46 -24.28
N VAL A 320 1.12 -27.17 -24.59
CA VAL A 320 0.77 -26.15 -23.59
C VAL A 320 -0.55 -26.50 -22.89
N ARG A 321 -1.60 -26.84 -23.65
CA ARG A 321 -2.91 -27.27 -23.10
C ARG A 321 -2.79 -28.52 -22.23
N ARG A 322 -2.00 -29.51 -22.65
CA ARG A 322 -1.74 -30.72 -21.84
C ARG A 322 -1.07 -30.38 -20.51
N VAL A 323 -0.12 -29.46 -20.49
CA VAL A 323 0.55 -29.02 -19.25
C VAL A 323 -0.44 -28.32 -18.32
N VAL A 324 -1.28 -27.41 -18.85
CA VAL A 324 -2.34 -26.77 -18.05
C VAL A 324 -3.27 -27.83 -17.45
N LYS A 325 -3.78 -28.77 -18.26
CA LYS A 325 -4.65 -29.87 -17.82
C LYS A 325 -3.99 -30.79 -16.79
N ALA A 326 -2.67 -30.96 -16.83
CA ALA A 326 -1.95 -31.76 -15.84
C ALA A 326 -1.83 -31.06 -14.48
N VAL A 327 -1.82 -29.72 -14.47
CA VAL A 327 -1.76 -28.91 -13.24
C VAL A 327 -3.15 -28.61 -12.68
N GLU A 328 -4.16 -28.50 -13.54
CA GLU A 328 -5.56 -28.18 -13.21
C GLU A 328 -6.15 -28.95 -12.01
N PRO A 329 -5.91 -30.27 -11.81
CA PRO A 329 -6.41 -31.00 -10.63
C PRO A 329 -5.96 -30.41 -9.30
N HIS A 330 -4.86 -29.65 -9.27
CA HIS A 330 -4.41 -28.97 -8.07
C HIS A 330 -5.28 -27.77 -7.68
N ASP A 331 -6.03 -27.20 -8.61
CA ASP A 331 -6.87 -26.03 -8.38
C ASP A 331 -8.36 -26.34 -8.55
N SER A 332 -8.73 -27.61 -8.78
CA SER A 332 -10.08 -28.01 -9.17
C SER A 332 -11.13 -27.89 -8.07
N VAL A 333 -12.40 -27.87 -8.49
CA VAL A 333 -13.58 -27.89 -7.61
C VAL A 333 -13.55 -29.09 -6.67
N GLU A 334 -13.20 -30.27 -7.18
CA GLU A 334 -13.16 -31.52 -6.43
C GLU A 334 -12.14 -31.46 -5.29
N ARG A 335 -10.93 -30.94 -5.56
CA ARG A 335 -9.90 -30.80 -4.54
C ARG A 335 -10.37 -29.88 -3.41
N TYR A 336 -10.89 -28.71 -3.75
CA TYR A 336 -11.32 -27.72 -2.76
C TYR A 336 -12.55 -28.18 -1.97
N THR A 337 -13.49 -28.87 -2.64
CA THR A 337 -14.62 -29.52 -1.97
C THR A 337 -14.16 -30.60 -1.00
N GLY A 338 -13.19 -31.43 -1.40
CA GLY A 338 -12.57 -32.45 -0.54
C GLY A 338 -11.84 -31.87 0.69
N LEU A 339 -11.38 -30.62 0.61
CA LEU A 339 -10.78 -29.90 1.73
C LEU A 339 -11.82 -29.25 2.67
N GLY A 340 -13.11 -29.27 2.32
CA GLY A 340 -14.19 -28.68 3.11
C GLY A 340 -14.62 -27.27 2.69
N VAL A 341 -14.23 -26.82 1.50
CA VAL A 341 -14.68 -25.55 0.90
C VAL A 341 -15.97 -25.80 0.11
N GLU A 342 -17.00 -24.98 0.31
CA GLU A 342 -18.12 -24.96 -0.64
C GLU A 342 -17.71 -24.13 -1.86
N VAL A 343 -17.52 -24.77 -3.00
CA VAL A 343 -17.22 -24.07 -4.25
C VAL A 343 -18.52 -23.83 -5.02
N ILE A 344 -18.73 -22.60 -5.49
CA ILE A 344 -19.87 -22.23 -6.31
C ILE A 344 -19.37 -21.62 -7.62
N GLU A 345 -19.74 -22.24 -8.72
CA GLU A 345 -19.51 -21.71 -10.06
C GLU A 345 -20.63 -20.71 -10.39
N GLY A 346 -20.32 -19.41 -10.37
CA GLY A 346 -21.28 -18.33 -10.59
C GLY A 346 -20.70 -16.93 -10.37
N ALA A 347 -21.49 -15.92 -10.75
CA ALA A 347 -21.14 -14.53 -10.55
C ALA A 347 -21.51 -14.07 -9.14
N ALA A 348 -20.56 -13.48 -8.41
CA ALA A 348 -20.79 -12.88 -7.10
C ALA A 348 -21.04 -11.37 -7.23
N THR A 349 -22.02 -10.85 -6.49
CA THR A 349 -22.24 -9.41 -6.29
C THR A 349 -22.39 -9.14 -4.79
N ILE A 350 -21.51 -8.31 -4.23
CA ILE A 350 -21.59 -7.88 -2.83
C ILE A 350 -22.75 -6.90 -2.69
N THR A 351 -23.77 -7.26 -1.92
CA THR A 351 -24.98 -6.44 -1.76
C THR A 351 -25.03 -5.69 -0.45
N SER A 352 -24.23 -6.10 0.53
CA SER A 352 -23.99 -5.38 1.78
C SER A 352 -22.65 -5.84 2.37
N PRO A 353 -22.19 -5.23 3.47
CA PRO A 353 -20.99 -5.71 4.17
C PRO A 353 -21.04 -7.19 4.58
N TRP A 354 -22.23 -7.80 4.66
CA TRP A 354 -22.41 -9.18 5.13
C TRP A 354 -23.12 -10.10 4.16
N THR A 355 -23.52 -9.61 2.98
CA THR A 355 -24.32 -10.42 2.03
C THR A 355 -23.75 -10.36 0.64
N VAL A 356 -23.75 -11.52 -0.02
CA VAL A 356 -23.31 -11.69 -1.40
C VAL A 356 -24.41 -12.42 -2.16
N ASN A 357 -24.86 -11.85 -3.27
CA ASN A 357 -25.69 -12.54 -4.24
C ASN A 357 -24.80 -13.38 -5.14
N VAL A 358 -25.17 -14.64 -5.35
CA VAL A 358 -24.49 -15.55 -6.26
C VAL A 358 -25.46 -15.98 -7.34
N THR A 359 -25.18 -15.59 -8.57
CA THR A 359 -25.95 -15.97 -9.76
C THR A 359 -25.27 -17.13 -10.46
N THR A 360 -25.95 -18.28 -10.49
CA THR A 360 -25.54 -19.50 -11.19
C THR A 360 -26.50 -19.76 -12.36
N ALA A 361 -26.28 -20.84 -13.11
CA ALA A 361 -27.22 -21.27 -14.15
C ALA A 361 -28.63 -21.60 -13.61
N ASP A 362 -28.72 -22.01 -12.33
CA ASP A 362 -29.97 -22.43 -11.68
C ASP A 362 -30.75 -21.26 -11.02
N GLY A 363 -30.17 -20.06 -11.02
CA GLY A 363 -30.80 -18.86 -10.45
C GLY A 363 -29.87 -18.05 -9.55
N THR A 364 -30.45 -17.12 -8.80
CA THR A 364 -29.70 -16.26 -7.87
C THR A 364 -30.06 -16.59 -6.43
N ARG A 365 -29.05 -16.78 -5.58
CA ARG A 365 -29.21 -16.96 -4.13
C ARG A 365 -28.38 -15.94 -3.35
N THR A 366 -28.89 -15.50 -2.20
CA THR A 366 -28.16 -14.61 -1.30
C THR A 366 -27.51 -15.43 -0.19
N LEU A 367 -26.22 -15.21 0.04
CA LEU A 367 -25.45 -15.84 1.13
C LEU A 367 -25.05 -14.79 2.15
N SER A 368 -25.24 -15.09 3.43
CA SER A 368 -24.74 -14.23 4.52
C SER A 368 -23.39 -14.74 5.06
N THR A 369 -22.51 -13.80 5.39
CA THR A 369 -21.16 -14.10 5.88
C THR A 369 -20.67 -13.10 6.90
N ARG A 370 -19.80 -13.56 7.80
CA ARG A 370 -19.11 -12.67 8.74
C ARG A 370 -18.08 -11.78 8.03
N ALA A 371 -17.32 -12.34 7.09
CA ALA A 371 -16.27 -11.64 6.35
C ALA A 371 -16.25 -12.02 4.86
N ILE A 372 -15.68 -11.13 4.04
CA ILE A 372 -15.53 -11.29 2.60
C ILE A 372 -14.07 -11.02 2.23
N VAL A 373 -13.47 -11.86 1.38
CA VAL A 373 -12.18 -11.58 0.73
C VAL A 373 -12.40 -11.48 -0.78
N ILE A 374 -12.09 -10.30 -1.32
CA ILE A 374 -12.13 -10.00 -2.75
C ILE A 374 -10.80 -10.41 -3.37
N ALA A 375 -10.83 -11.44 -4.21
CA ALA A 375 -9.70 -11.97 -4.96
C ALA A 375 -9.98 -11.95 -6.48
N ALA A 376 -10.67 -10.90 -6.94
CA ALA A 376 -11.18 -10.77 -8.31
C ALA A 376 -10.11 -10.60 -9.41
N GLY A 377 -8.83 -10.56 -9.06
CA GLY A 377 -7.72 -10.49 -10.01
C GLY A 377 -7.66 -9.19 -10.83
N ALA A 378 -7.05 -9.30 -12.01
CA ALA A 378 -6.93 -8.24 -12.99
C ALA A 378 -7.20 -8.80 -14.40
N ARG A 379 -7.18 -7.92 -15.40
CA ARG A 379 -7.30 -8.28 -16.82
C ARG A 379 -6.31 -7.46 -17.66
N PRO A 380 -5.98 -7.88 -18.89
CA PRO A 380 -5.15 -7.10 -19.80
C PRO A 380 -5.73 -5.70 -20.02
N PHE A 381 -4.87 -4.68 -20.01
CA PHE A 381 -5.26 -3.33 -20.40
C PHE A 381 -5.12 -3.18 -21.92
N VAL A 382 -6.24 -2.95 -22.59
CA VAL A 382 -6.28 -2.63 -24.02
C VAL A 382 -6.41 -1.11 -24.16
N PRO A 383 -5.41 -0.42 -24.73
CA PRO A 383 -5.47 1.03 -24.89
C PRO A 383 -6.45 1.40 -26.02
N PRO A 384 -7.16 2.53 -25.91
CA PRO A 384 -8.14 2.98 -26.91
C PRO A 384 -7.42 3.58 -28.13
N ILE A 385 -6.64 2.77 -28.85
CA ILE A 385 -5.92 3.17 -30.06
C ILE A 385 -6.86 3.02 -31.26
N PRO A 386 -7.07 4.07 -32.08
CA PRO A 386 -7.90 3.97 -33.28
C PRO A 386 -7.48 2.81 -34.18
N GLY A 387 -8.44 2.03 -34.69
CA GLY A 387 -8.19 0.90 -35.58
C GLY A 387 -7.87 -0.43 -34.91
N LEU A 388 -7.51 -0.45 -33.61
CA LEU A 388 -7.03 -1.66 -32.93
C LEU A 388 -8.09 -2.78 -32.86
N GLU A 389 -9.36 -2.42 -32.61
CA GLU A 389 -10.45 -3.40 -32.60
C GLU A 389 -10.71 -3.99 -33.99
N GLN A 390 -10.61 -3.16 -35.04
CA GLN A 390 -10.89 -3.53 -36.42
C GLN A 390 -9.88 -4.54 -36.97
N VAL A 391 -8.60 -4.42 -36.58
CA VAL A 391 -7.55 -5.35 -37.01
C VAL A 391 -7.56 -6.68 -36.26
N GLY A 392 -8.30 -6.76 -35.15
CA GLY A 392 -8.23 -7.85 -34.19
C GLY A 392 -6.90 -7.86 -33.43
N TYR A 393 -6.94 -8.13 -32.13
CA TYR A 393 -5.76 -8.13 -31.29
C TYR A 393 -5.69 -9.33 -30.37
N LEU A 394 -4.46 -9.70 -30.04
CA LEU A 394 -4.12 -10.67 -29.03
C LEU A 394 -3.82 -9.97 -27.71
N THR A 395 -4.08 -10.66 -26.61
CA THR A 395 -3.68 -10.29 -25.25
C THR A 395 -3.14 -11.54 -24.56
N SER A 396 -2.69 -11.40 -23.31
CA SER A 396 -2.36 -12.58 -22.50
C SER A 396 -3.55 -13.51 -22.28
N ASP A 397 -4.80 -13.09 -22.54
CA ASP A 397 -5.96 -13.97 -22.28
C ASP A 397 -6.27 -14.89 -23.48
N ASN A 398 -6.04 -14.42 -24.70
CA ASN A 398 -6.49 -15.11 -25.92
C ASN A 398 -5.35 -15.66 -26.80
N VAL A 399 -4.09 -15.28 -26.57
CA VAL A 399 -2.94 -15.74 -27.37
C VAL A 399 -2.79 -17.27 -27.37
N TRP A 400 -3.26 -17.94 -26.32
CA TRP A 400 -3.23 -19.40 -26.14
C TRP A 400 -4.19 -20.16 -27.08
N ALA A 401 -5.09 -19.45 -27.76
CA ALA A 401 -6.01 -20.03 -28.72
C ALA A 401 -5.40 -20.16 -30.13
N LEU A 402 -4.26 -19.51 -30.41
CA LEU A 402 -3.62 -19.58 -31.71
C LEU A 402 -3.29 -21.03 -32.11
N ARG A 403 -3.56 -21.33 -33.38
CA ARG A 403 -3.23 -22.63 -34.02
C ARG A 403 -2.22 -22.49 -35.15
N GLU A 404 -2.05 -21.29 -35.67
CA GLU A 404 -1.08 -20.95 -36.69
C GLU A 404 -0.10 -19.92 -36.13
N LEU A 405 1.18 -20.11 -36.44
CA LEU A 405 2.22 -19.15 -36.09
C LEU A 405 2.10 -17.93 -37.01
N PRO A 406 1.88 -16.71 -36.47
CA PRO A 406 1.88 -15.51 -37.30
C PRO A 406 3.26 -15.32 -37.95
N ARG A 407 3.31 -15.02 -39.25
CA ARG A 407 4.58 -14.76 -39.93
C ARG A 407 5.20 -13.45 -39.41
N ARG A 408 4.37 -12.42 -39.25
CA ARG A 408 4.75 -11.12 -38.66
C ARG A 408 3.90 -10.82 -37.43
N LEU A 409 4.55 -10.66 -36.29
CA LEU A 409 3.92 -10.34 -35.01
C LEU A 409 4.44 -8.99 -34.50
N VAL A 410 3.53 -8.05 -34.30
CA VAL A 410 3.83 -6.84 -33.52
C VAL A 410 3.50 -7.10 -32.05
N VAL A 411 4.43 -6.80 -31.14
CA VAL A 411 4.18 -6.81 -29.70
C VAL A 411 4.19 -5.38 -29.18
N LEU A 412 3.03 -4.90 -28.73
CA LEU A 412 2.91 -3.60 -28.07
C LEU A 412 3.22 -3.73 -26.58
N GLY A 413 4.32 -3.12 -26.14
CA GLY A 413 4.74 -3.06 -24.75
C GLY A 413 6.03 -3.83 -24.45
N GLY A 414 6.92 -3.17 -23.73
CA GLY A 414 8.22 -3.61 -23.23
C GLY A 414 8.19 -4.12 -21.80
N GLY A 415 7.01 -4.42 -21.24
CA GLY A 415 6.89 -5.04 -19.91
C GLY A 415 7.31 -6.50 -19.89
N PRO A 416 7.24 -7.18 -18.73
CA PRO A 416 7.62 -8.59 -18.60
C PRO A 416 6.89 -9.52 -19.56
N ILE A 417 5.55 -9.43 -19.62
CA ILE A 417 4.71 -10.27 -20.52
C ILE A 417 5.09 -10.03 -21.97
N GLY A 418 5.23 -8.76 -22.37
CA GLY A 418 5.60 -8.39 -23.74
C GLY A 418 6.97 -8.95 -24.11
N SER A 419 7.96 -8.86 -23.21
CA SER A 419 9.33 -9.33 -23.46
C SER A 419 9.40 -10.86 -23.51
N GLU A 420 8.76 -11.56 -22.57
CA GLU A 420 8.69 -13.04 -22.58
C GLU A 420 8.09 -13.56 -23.89
N LEU A 421 6.96 -13.00 -24.32
CA LEU A 421 6.28 -13.45 -25.54
C LEU A 421 7.01 -13.00 -26.81
N THR A 422 7.64 -11.83 -26.81
CA THR A 422 8.49 -11.35 -27.93
C THR A 422 9.57 -12.37 -28.26
N GLN A 423 10.38 -12.75 -27.26
CA GLN A 423 11.45 -13.72 -27.46
C GLN A 423 10.92 -15.11 -27.82
N THR A 424 9.82 -15.52 -27.19
CA THR A 424 9.20 -16.83 -27.41
C THR A 424 8.72 -17.00 -28.85
N PHE A 425 7.98 -16.03 -29.40
CA PHE A 425 7.47 -16.10 -30.77
C PHE A 425 8.58 -15.99 -31.81
N ALA A 426 9.60 -15.16 -31.57
CA ALA A 426 10.79 -15.10 -32.43
C ALA A 426 11.52 -16.45 -32.48
N ARG A 427 11.69 -17.08 -31.31
CA ARG A 427 12.25 -18.44 -31.20
C ARG A 427 11.30 -19.53 -31.72
N LEU A 428 10.04 -19.25 -32.02
CA LEU A 428 9.19 -20.17 -32.77
C LEU A 428 9.23 -19.89 -34.28
N GLY A 429 9.94 -18.84 -34.72
CA GLY A 429 10.17 -18.52 -36.13
C GLY A 429 9.29 -17.39 -36.68
N ALA A 430 8.54 -16.67 -35.84
CA ALA A 430 7.85 -15.46 -36.27
C ALA A 430 8.84 -14.30 -36.44
N GLN A 431 8.61 -13.40 -37.41
CA GLN A 431 9.26 -12.10 -37.45
C GLN A 431 8.58 -11.19 -36.43
N VAL A 432 9.29 -10.82 -35.37
CA VAL A 432 8.73 -10.05 -34.26
C VAL A 432 9.27 -8.62 -34.24
N THR A 433 8.36 -7.65 -34.21
CA THR A 433 8.67 -6.24 -33.95
C THR A 433 8.05 -5.84 -32.61
N GLN A 434 8.88 -5.54 -31.61
CA GLN A 434 8.44 -5.06 -30.30
C GLN A 434 8.44 -3.53 -30.29
N VAL A 435 7.28 -2.94 -30.00
CA VAL A 435 7.08 -1.48 -30.00
C VAL A 435 6.83 -1.01 -28.56
N GLU A 436 7.66 -0.10 -28.07
CA GLU A 436 7.59 0.48 -26.74
C GLU A 436 7.67 2.00 -26.81
N MET A 437 6.76 2.68 -26.10
CA MET A 437 6.70 4.13 -26.05
C MET A 437 7.81 4.71 -25.15
N ALA A 438 8.19 4.00 -24.10
CA ALA A 438 9.29 4.35 -23.21
C ALA A 438 10.65 4.25 -23.92
N PRO A 439 11.70 4.91 -23.37
CA PRO A 439 13.04 4.87 -23.97
C PRO A 439 13.75 3.52 -23.87
N ARG A 440 13.21 2.58 -23.07
CA ARG A 440 13.78 1.25 -22.84
C ARG A 440 12.67 0.25 -22.60
N ILE A 441 12.86 -1.00 -23.04
CA ILE A 441 12.08 -2.13 -22.52
C ILE A 441 12.46 -2.39 -21.06
N MET A 442 11.58 -3.06 -20.31
CA MET A 442 11.75 -3.38 -18.90
C MET A 442 12.17 -2.17 -18.04
N ILE A 443 11.54 -1.01 -18.26
CA ILE A 443 11.90 0.29 -17.64
C ILE A 443 11.95 0.30 -16.10
N ARG A 444 11.36 -0.72 -15.45
CA ARG A 444 11.42 -0.92 -14.00
C ARG A 444 12.76 -1.48 -13.52
N GLU A 445 13.54 -2.08 -14.42
CA GLU A 445 14.87 -2.62 -14.17
C GLU A 445 15.96 -1.58 -14.43
N ASP A 446 17.15 -1.85 -13.87
CA ASP A 446 18.31 -0.97 -14.05
C ASP A 446 18.70 -0.89 -15.55
N PRO A 447 19.21 0.25 -16.04
CA PRO A 447 19.54 0.49 -17.45
C PRO A 447 20.33 -0.63 -18.13
N GLU A 448 21.36 -1.15 -17.46
CA GLU A 448 22.23 -2.21 -17.95
C GLU A 448 21.50 -3.56 -18.12
N VAL A 449 20.44 -3.83 -17.34
CA VAL A 449 19.61 -5.04 -17.49
C VAL A 449 18.78 -4.94 -18.77
N SER A 450 18.15 -3.78 -19.00
CA SER A 450 17.37 -3.53 -20.21
C SER A 450 18.23 -3.59 -21.47
N GLU A 451 19.43 -3.02 -21.44
CA GLU A 451 20.34 -3.03 -22.59
C GLU A 451 20.76 -4.45 -22.95
N LEU A 452 21.11 -5.27 -21.95
CA LEU A 452 21.54 -6.64 -22.18
C LEU A 452 20.44 -7.48 -22.85
N VAL A 453 19.20 -7.37 -22.37
CA VAL A 453 18.07 -8.09 -22.99
C VAL A 453 17.73 -7.51 -24.38
N THR A 454 17.86 -6.20 -24.58
CA THR A 454 17.66 -5.58 -25.90
C THR A 454 18.69 -6.07 -26.91
N GLN A 455 19.96 -6.14 -26.51
CA GLN A 455 21.03 -6.70 -27.35
C GLN A 455 20.72 -8.15 -27.70
N ARG A 456 20.34 -8.96 -26.71
CA ARG A 456 19.98 -10.36 -26.95
C ARG A 456 18.81 -10.51 -27.92
N PHE A 457 17.80 -9.66 -27.81
CA PHE A 457 16.67 -9.65 -28.75
C PHE A 457 17.13 -9.33 -30.18
N ARG A 458 18.00 -8.34 -30.36
CA ARG A 458 18.56 -7.99 -31.67
C ARG A 458 19.40 -9.12 -32.27
N GLU A 459 20.21 -9.81 -31.46
CA GLU A 459 20.97 -11.00 -31.88
C GLU A 459 20.05 -12.15 -32.34
N GLU A 460 18.86 -12.27 -31.74
CA GLU A 460 17.83 -13.23 -32.13
C GLU A 460 16.95 -12.74 -33.29
N GLY A 461 17.30 -11.61 -33.93
CA GLY A 461 16.61 -11.07 -35.10
C GLY A 461 15.31 -10.32 -34.80
N ILE A 462 15.09 -9.93 -33.54
CA ILE A 462 13.92 -9.17 -33.10
C ILE A 462 14.16 -7.69 -33.35
N GLU A 463 13.19 -7.03 -33.96
CA GLU A 463 13.21 -5.57 -34.12
C GLU A 463 12.65 -4.90 -32.87
N VAL A 464 13.48 -4.17 -32.12
CA VAL A 464 13.08 -3.50 -30.88
C VAL A 464 13.01 -1.98 -31.11
N LEU A 465 11.78 -1.47 -31.16
CA LEU A 465 11.45 -0.07 -31.43
C LEU A 465 11.03 0.64 -30.12
N VAL A 466 12.00 1.25 -29.44
CA VAL A 466 11.79 2.10 -28.24
C VAL A 466 11.56 3.56 -28.63
N ASN A 467 10.96 4.38 -27.76
CA ASN A 467 10.50 5.72 -28.11
C ASN A 467 9.53 5.75 -29.31
N HIS A 468 8.74 4.68 -29.49
CA HIS A 468 7.76 4.56 -30.55
C HIS A 468 6.35 4.53 -29.96
N LYS A 469 5.54 5.56 -30.25
CA LYS A 469 4.17 5.66 -29.74
C LYS A 469 3.18 5.15 -30.78
N ALA A 470 2.51 4.04 -30.51
CA ALA A 470 1.42 3.56 -31.36
C ALA A 470 0.29 4.62 -31.48
N LYS A 471 0.07 5.16 -32.68
CA LYS A 471 -0.94 6.21 -32.95
C LYS A 471 -2.26 5.62 -33.41
N ARG A 472 -2.22 4.68 -34.36
CA ARG A 472 -3.40 4.06 -34.97
C ARG A 472 -3.02 2.80 -35.74
N PHE A 473 -4.03 1.97 -35.98
CA PHE A 473 -3.96 0.80 -36.83
C PHE A 473 -4.80 1.01 -38.08
N GLU A 474 -4.31 0.55 -39.22
CA GLU A 474 -4.96 0.69 -40.52
C GLU A 474 -4.93 -0.64 -41.28
N ILE A 475 -5.85 -0.78 -42.23
CA ILE A 475 -5.80 -1.84 -43.25
C ILE A 475 -5.59 -1.14 -44.59
N ASP A 476 -4.43 -1.35 -45.20
CA ASP A 476 -4.00 -0.73 -46.45
C ASP A 476 -3.82 -1.82 -47.51
N ASN A 477 -4.63 -1.79 -48.57
CA ASN A 477 -4.64 -2.81 -49.63
C ASN A 477 -4.73 -4.27 -49.11
N GLY A 478 -5.44 -4.48 -48.00
CA GLY A 478 -5.61 -5.79 -47.36
C GLY A 478 -4.50 -6.18 -46.37
N GLU A 479 -3.45 -5.37 -46.23
CA GLU A 479 -2.39 -5.55 -45.25
C GLU A 479 -2.66 -4.73 -43.97
N LYS A 480 -2.47 -5.33 -42.80
CA LYS A 480 -2.60 -4.61 -41.52
C LYS A 480 -1.31 -3.85 -41.23
N VAL A 481 -1.43 -2.58 -40.86
CA VAL A 481 -0.28 -1.69 -40.60
C VAL A 481 -0.49 -0.94 -39.29
N LEU A 482 0.54 -0.93 -38.44
CA LEU A 482 0.63 -0.06 -37.29
C LEU A 482 1.32 1.23 -37.72
N ILE A 483 0.68 2.37 -37.44
CA ILE A 483 1.31 3.67 -37.55
C ILE A 483 1.79 4.10 -36.16
N ALA A 484 3.10 4.21 -35.98
CA ALA A 484 3.75 4.66 -34.75
C ALA A 484 4.36 6.05 -34.95
N GLU A 485 4.43 6.85 -33.88
CA GLU A 485 5.21 8.10 -33.85
C GLU A 485 6.61 7.82 -33.34
N HIS A 486 7.62 8.31 -34.03
CA HIS A 486 9.00 8.36 -33.56
C HIS A 486 9.63 9.68 -34.00
N ASP A 487 10.20 10.45 -33.07
CA ASP A 487 10.81 11.76 -33.33
C ASP A 487 9.92 12.72 -34.15
N GLY A 488 8.60 12.69 -33.87
CA GLY A 488 7.60 13.51 -34.55
C GLY A 488 7.22 13.04 -35.96
N GLN A 489 7.72 11.90 -36.43
CA GLN A 489 7.42 11.32 -37.73
C GLN A 489 6.58 10.05 -37.60
N ASP A 490 5.73 9.78 -38.59
CA ASP A 490 4.95 8.55 -38.67
C ASP A 490 5.82 7.42 -39.26
N VAL A 491 6.02 6.34 -38.50
CA VAL A 491 6.67 5.09 -38.89
C VAL A 491 5.60 4.04 -39.16
N ARG A 492 5.72 3.34 -40.29
CA ARG A 492 4.77 2.30 -40.73
C ARG A 492 5.34 0.92 -40.46
N ILE A 493 4.60 0.09 -39.73
CA ILE A 493 5.02 -1.25 -39.33
C ILE A 493 3.96 -2.27 -39.79
N PRO A 494 4.19 -2.98 -40.91
CA PRO A 494 3.29 -4.03 -41.39
C PRO A 494 3.27 -5.26 -40.46
N PHE A 495 2.11 -5.89 -40.29
CA PHE A 495 1.97 -7.06 -39.42
C PHE A 495 0.80 -7.97 -39.81
N ASP A 496 0.77 -9.19 -39.26
CA ASP A 496 -0.36 -10.12 -39.46
C ASP A 496 -1.21 -10.24 -38.19
N GLN A 497 -0.55 -10.29 -37.03
CA GLN A 497 -1.15 -10.25 -35.70
C GLN A 497 -0.46 -9.19 -34.81
N VAL A 498 -1.23 -8.63 -33.87
CA VAL A 498 -0.70 -7.73 -32.85
C VAL A 498 -1.03 -8.27 -31.46
N LEU A 499 -0.02 -8.35 -30.59
CA LEU A 499 -0.14 -8.71 -29.19
C LEU A 499 -0.05 -7.45 -28.32
N VAL A 500 -1.10 -7.16 -27.56
CA VAL A 500 -1.17 -6.03 -26.64
C VAL A 500 -0.74 -6.46 -25.24
N ALA A 501 0.43 -6.00 -24.82
CA ALA A 501 1.06 -6.32 -23.53
C ALA A 501 1.50 -5.05 -22.76
N VAL A 502 0.67 -4.00 -22.80
CA VAL A 502 0.96 -2.67 -22.22
C VAL A 502 0.57 -2.52 -20.74
N GLY A 503 0.24 -3.62 -20.07
CA GLY A 503 -0.10 -3.66 -18.65
C GLY A 503 -1.41 -4.36 -18.33
N ARG A 504 -1.77 -4.36 -17.05
CA ARG A 504 -2.98 -5.02 -16.53
C ARG A 504 -3.75 -4.04 -15.64
N VAL A 505 -5.08 -4.18 -15.64
CA VAL A 505 -5.99 -3.37 -14.83
C VAL A 505 -6.76 -4.28 -13.87
N ALA A 506 -6.78 -3.93 -12.59
CA ALA A 506 -7.53 -4.67 -11.58
C ALA A 506 -9.04 -4.69 -11.90
N ASN A 507 -9.67 -5.81 -11.55
CA ASN A 507 -11.12 -5.96 -11.67
C ASN A 507 -11.77 -5.35 -10.44
N THR A 508 -12.17 -4.07 -10.51
CA THR A 508 -12.72 -3.31 -9.37
C THR A 508 -14.17 -2.85 -9.56
N ARG A 509 -14.87 -3.39 -10.57
CA ARG A 509 -16.20 -2.92 -10.99
C ARG A 509 -17.15 -4.06 -11.28
N GLY A 510 -18.44 -3.79 -11.14
CA GLY A 510 -19.52 -4.68 -11.60
C GLY A 510 -19.82 -5.87 -10.68
N TYR A 511 -19.40 -5.80 -9.41
CA TYR A 511 -19.71 -6.82 -8.39
C TYR A 511 -19.98 -6.23 -7.01
N GLY A 512 -20.48 -4.99 -6.95
CA GLY A 512 -21.01 -4.38 -5.72
C GLY A 512 -20.11 -3.33 -5.05
N LEU A 513 -18.88 -3.13 -5.50
CA LEU A 513 -17.95 -2.20 -4.84
C LEU A 513 -18.41 -0.75 -4.96
N GLU A 514 -18.96 -0.40 -6.12
CA GLU A 514 -19.51 0.92 -6.42
C GLU A 514 -20.69 1.25 -5.50
N GLU A 515 -21.62 0.31 -5.35
CA GLU A 515 -22.81 0.43 -4.50
C GLU A 515 -22.46 0.49 -3.01
N LEU A 516 -21.41 -0.22 -2.60
CA LEU A 516 -20.90 -0.18 -1.23
C LEU A 516 -20.07 1.09 -0.95
N GLY A 517 -19.73 1.88 -1.97
CA GLY A 517 -18.86 3.05 -1.85
C GLY A 517 -17.41 2.70 -1.51
N ILE A 518 -16.94 1.51 -1.87
CA ILE A 518 -15.54 1.10 -1.68
C ILE A 518 -14.70 1.78 -2.78
N PRO A 519 -13.77 2.68 -2.43
CA PRO A 519 -13.03 3.43 -3.44
C PRO A 519 -11.95 2.59 -4.13
N ALA A 520 -11.64 3.00 -5.36
CA ALA A 520 -10.44 2.56 -6.06
C ALA A 520 -9.30 3.58 -5.86
N THR A 521 -8.08 3.08 -5.75
CA THR A 521 -6.86 3.89 -5.67
C THR A 521 -6.59 4.60 -7.01
N PRO A 522 -5.68 5.61 -7.06
CA PRO A 522 -5.22 6.19 -8.33
C PRO A 522 -4.60 5.16 -9.28
N ALA A 523 -4.04 4.06 -8.75
CA ALA A 523 -3.53 2.93 -9.52
C ALA A 523 -4.63 1.97 -10.01
N ARG A 524 -5.91 2.32 -9.81
CA ARG A 524 -7.10 1.55 -10.18
C ARG A 524 -7.19 0.18 -9.50
N THR A 525 -6.66 0.04 -8.29
CA THR A 525 -6.84 -1.14 -7.41
C THR A 525 -7.86 -0.84 -6.31
N VAL A 526 -8.38 -1.84 -5.61
CA VAL A 526 -9.24 -1.64 -4.43
C VAL A 526 -8.44 -0.97 -3.33
N GLU A 527 -8.95 0.13 -2.77
CA GLU A 527 -8.30 0.82 -1.66
C GLU A 527 -8.37 -0.04 -0.40
N THR A 528 -7.18 -0.38 0.12
CA THR A 528 -7.04 -1.14 1.35
C THR A 528 -6.05 -0.48 2.30
N ASN A 529 -6.21 -0.73 3.60
CA ASN A 529 -5.23 -0.36 4.61
C ASN A 529 -4.10 -1.41 4.72
N GLU A 530 -3.16 -1.20 5.65
CA GLU A 530 -2.03 -2.12 5.90
C GLU A 530 -2.42 -3.55 6.33
N TYR A 531 -3.69 -3.77 6.69
CA TYR A 531 -4.25 -5.08 7.05
C TYR A 531 -5.04 -5.73 5.89
N LEU A 532 -4.99 -5.12 4.70
CA LEU A 532 -5.78 -5.48 3.52
C LEU A 532 -7.29 -5.30 3.69
N GLN A 533 -7.73 -4.49 4.68
CA GLN A 533 -9.15 -4.15 4.89
C GLN A 533 -9.55 -3.00 3.97
N THR A 534 -10.75 -3.08 3.40
CA THR A 534 -11.40 -1.98 2.68
C THR A 534 -11.99 -0.96 3.68
N LEU A 535 -12.84 -0.04 3.19
CA LEU A 535 -13.67 0.83 4.03
C LEU A 535 -14.46 0.06 5.10
N TYR A 536 -14.88 -1.19 4.80
CA TYR A 536 -15.57 -2.06 5.73
C TYR A 536 -14.56 -3.00 6.41
N PRO A 537 -14.42 -2.97 7.75
CA PRO A 537 -13.46 -3.81 8.48
C PRO A 537 -13.59 -5.32 8.23
N ASN A 538 -14.74 -5.80 7.76
CA ASN A 538 -14.98 -7.21 7.46
C ASN A 538 -14.87 -7.58 5.97
N ILE A 539 -14.58 -6.62 5.09
CA ILE A 539 -14.30 -6.85 3.66
C ILE A 539 -12.82 -6.57 3.41
N TYR A 540 -12.14 -7.56 2.86
CA TYR A 540 -10.72 -7.55 2.55
C TYR A 540 -10.51 -7.68 1.04
N ALA A 541 -9.33 -7.29 0.54
CA ALA A 541 -8.93 -7.55 -0.84
C ALA A 541 -7.49 -8.09 -0.91
N ALA A 542 -7.24 -9.05 -1.80
CA ALA A 542 -5.92 -9.68 -1.96
C ALA A 542 -5.64 -10.07 -3.42
N GLY A 543 -4.36 -10.08 -3.80
CA GLY A 543 -3.90 -10.32 -5.16
C GLY A 543 -3.92 -9.07 -6.03
N ASP A 544 -3.94 -9.28 -7.35
CA ASP A 544 -3.86 -8.20 -8.35
C ASP A 544 -4.92 -7.09 -8.13
N VAL A 545 -6.07 -7.45 -7.55
CA VAL A 545 -7.16 -6.50 -7.25
C VAL A 545 -6.82 -5.51 -6.14
N ALA A 546 -5.96 -5.89 -5.18
CA ALA A 546 -5.50 -5.03 -4.10
C ALA A 546 -4.25 -4.24 -4.49
N GLY A 547 -3.38 -4.83 -5.32
CA GLY A 547 -2.04 -4.30 -5.60
C GLY A 547 -1.16 -4.25 -4.34
N PRO A 548 0.01 -3.60 -4.37
CA PRO A 548 0.58 -2.90 -5.52
C PRO A 548 1.27 -3.83 -6.54
N PHE A 549 1.42 -5.12 -6.20
CA PHE A 549 2.06 -6.12 -7.05
C PHE A 549 1.02 -7.00 -7.74
N GLN A 550 1.31 -7.41 -8.96
CA GLN A 550 0.47 -8.30 -9.77
C GLN A 550 1.25 -9.58 -10.07
N PHE A 551 1.63 -10.29 -9.00
CA PHE A 551 2.36 -11.54 -9.06
C PHE A 551 1.66 -12.63 -8.27
N THR A 552 1.68 -13.86 -8.80
CA THR A 552 1.07 -15.06 -8.20
C THR A 552 1.53 -15.29 -6.75
N HIS A 553 2.84 -15.24 -6.47
CA HIS A 553 3.37 -15.44 -5.12
C HIS A 553 3.02 -14.30 -4.17
N THR A 554 2.94 -13.06 -4.67
CA THR A 554 2.50 -11.93 -3.84
C THR A 554 1.01 -12.01 -3.55
N ALA A 555 0.20 -12.51 -4.49
CA ALA A 555 -1.22 -12.78 -4.27
C ALA A 555 -1.45 -13.84 -3.18
N ALA A 556 -0.66 -14.93 -3.21
CA ALA A 556 -0.67 -15.94 -2.15
C ALA A 556 -0.21 -15.37 -0.79
N HIS A 557 0.84 -14.54 -0.79
CA HIS A 557 1.32 -13.86 0.41
C HIS A 557 0.24 -12.95 1.01
N GLN A 558 -0.40 -12.11 0.20
CA GLN A 558 -1.52 -11.27 0.63
C GLN A 558 -2.71 -12.08 1.12
N ALA A 559 -3.03 -13.20 0.47
CA ALA A 559 -4.11 -14.08 0.89
C ALA A 559 -3.90 -14.64 2.30
N TRP A 560 -2.66 -14.94 2.68
CA TRP A 560 -2.35 -15.33 4.07
C TRP A 560 -2.75 -14.23 5.06
N TYR A 561 -2.34 -12.98 4.84
CA TYR A 561 -2.72 -11.87 5.71
C TYR A 561 -4.23 -11.61 5.70
N ALA A 562 -4.84 -11.56 4.52
CA ALA A 562 -6.27 -11.27 4.37
C ALA A 562 -7.14 -12.35 5.04
N SER A 563 -6.83 -13.63 4.82
CA SER A 563 -7.56 -14.76 5.44
C SER A 563 -7.41 -14.77 6.95
N VAL A 564 -6.19 -14.65 7.49
CA VAL A 564 -5.95 -14.63 8.94
C VAL A 564 -6.63 -13.42 9.58
N ASN A 565 -6.51 -12.24 8.99
CA ASN A 565 -7.17 -11.05 9.51
C ASN A 565 -8.71 -11.19 9.45
N ALA A 566 -9.26 -11.68 8.33
CA ALA A 566 -10.69 -11.93 8.19
C ALA A 566 -11.23 -12.96 9.20
N LEU A 567 -10.42 -13.98 9.55
CA LEU A 567 -10.80 -15.05 10.46
C LEU A 567 -10.67 -14.65 11.93
N PHE A 568 -9.63 -13.90 12.32
CA PHE A 568 -9.29 -13.62 13.72
C PHE A 568 -9.57 -12.18 14.19
N ASP A 569 -10.01 -11.26 13.33
CA ASP A 569 -10.52 -9.95 13.75
C ASP A 569 -11.78 -10.12 14.63
N PRO A 570 -11.90 -9.43 15.79
CA PRO A 570 -11.08 -8.31 16.28
C PRO A 570 -9.95 -8.66 17.26
N PHE A 571 -9.61 -9.94 17.44
CA PHE A 571 -8.65 -10.36 18.46
C PHE A 571 -7.20 -10.07 18.08
N LYS A 572 -6.81 -10.34 16.84
CA LYS A 572 -5.45 -10.09 16.34
C LYS A 572 -5.46 -9.81 14.85
N LYS A 573 -4.62 -8.85 14.42
CA LYS A 573 -4.38 -8.54 13.01
C LYS A 573 -2.89 -8.40 12.71
N PHE A 574 -2.51 -8.76 11.50
CA PHE A 574 -1.14 -8.71 10.99
C PHE A 574 -1.06 -7.78 9.79
N LYS A 575 -0.10 -6.86 9.82
CA LYS A 575 0.18 -5.95 8.71
C LYS A 575 0.86 -6.73 7.59
N ALA A 576 0.45 -6.51 6.36
CA ALA A 576 1.11 -7.13 5.21
C ALA A 576 2.53 -6.56 5.06
N ASP A 577 3.52 -7.45 5.05
CA ASP A 577 4.93 -7.08 4.87
C ASP A 577 5.37 -7.32 3.43
N TYR A 578 5.95 -6.30 2.79
CA TYR A 578 6.45 -6.35 1.42
C TYR A 578 7.95 -6.08 1.32
N SER A 579 8.68 -6.19 2.43
CA SER A 579 10.13 -5.93 2.48
C SER A 579 10.94 -6.84 1.55
N VAL A 580 10.50 -8.08 1.36
CA VAL A 580 11.18 -9.10 0.55
C VAL A 580 10.23 -9.69 -0.48
N ILE A 581 10.09 -9.02 -1.63
CA ILE A 581 9.30 -9.51 -2.77
C ILE A 581 10.23 -9.75 -3.95
N PRO A 582 10.42 -11.02 -4.38
CA PRO A 582 11.17 -11.31 -5.60
C PRO A 582 10.33 -10.98 -6.84
N TRP A 583 11.02 -10.59 -7.90
CA TRP A 583 10.49 -10.35 -9.24
C TRP A 583 11.32 -11.17 -10.23
N SER A 584 10.68 -11.88 -11.15
CA SER A 584 11.36 -12.48 -12.29
C SER A 584 10.65 -12.20 -13.63
N THR A 585 11.45 -12.09 -14.69
CA THR A 585 11.00 -12.05 -16.08
C THR A 585 11.73 -13.15 -16.83
N PHE A 586 10.98 -14.10 -17.39
CA PHE A 586 11.52 -15.35 -17.97
C PHE A 586 11.92 -15.19 -19.44
N VAL A 587 12.61 -14.09 -19.73
CA VAL A 587 13.44 -13.95 -20.94
C VAL A 587 14.73 -14.77 -20.75
N ASP A 588 15.57 -14.84 -21.77
CA ASP A 588 16.81 -15.62 -21.74
C ASP A 588 17.94 -14.72 -22.28
N PRO A 589 18.87 -14.25 -21.42
CA PRO A 589 19.02 -14.61 -20.00
C PRO A 589 17.86 -14.15 -19.11
N GLU A 590 17.56 -14.92 -18.06
CA GLU A 590 16.52 -14.58 -17.10
C GLU A 590 16.87 -13.32 -16.30
N VAL A 591 15.88 -12.45 -16.09
CA VAL A 591 16.03 -11.27 -15.24
C VAL A 591 15.31 -11.53 -13.93
N ALA A 592 16.05 -11.45 -12.83
CA ALA A 592 15.48 -11.57 -11.48
C ALA A 592 16.07 -10.55 -10.51
N ARG A 593 15.24 -10.09 -9.58
CA ARG A 593 15.66 -9.22 -8.48
C ARG A 593 14.84 -9.47 -7.23
N VAL A 594 15.40 -9.11 -6.08
CA VAL A 594 14.70 -9.07 -4.79
C VAL A 594 15.14 -7.83 -4.03
N GLY A 595 14.17 -7.10 -3.47
CA GLY A 595 14.43 -5.81 -2.83
C GLY A 595 14.57 -4.67 -3.83
N LEU A 596 15.40 -3.68 -3.49
CA LEU A 596 15.62 -2.48 -4.31
C LEU A 596 16.66 -2.75 -5.40
N ASN A 597 16.42 -2.23 -6.61
CA ASN A 597 17.48 -2.03 -7.58
C ASN A 597 18.13 -0.64 -7.40
N GLU A 598 19.20 -0.37 -8.16
CA GLU A 598 19.95 0.88 -8.02
C GLU A 598 19.11 2.09 -8.43
N GLN A 599 18.31 1.97 -9.49
CA GLN A 599 17.37 3.02 -9.91
C GLN A 599 16.41 3.41 -8.78
N GLU A 600 15.82 2.44 -8.10
CA GLU A 600 14.90 2.68 -6.98
C GLU A 600 15.63 3.22 -5.75
N ALA A 601 16.83 2.72 -5.43
CA ALA A 601 17.63 3.20 -4.31
C ALA A 601 18.02 4.68 -4.50
N LYS A 602 18.47 5.05 -5.71
CA LYS A 602 18.76 6.44 -6.10
C LYS A 602 17.52 7.31 -6.03
N ALA A 603 16.39 6.87 -6.59
CA ALA A 603 15.14 7.62 -6.56
C ALA A 603 14.63 7.88 -5.13
N ARG A 604 14.86 6.94 -4.20
CA ARG A 604 14.49 7.06 -2.78
C ARG A 604 15.55 7.79 -1.93
N GLY A 605 16.72 8.09 -2.49
CA GLY A 605 17.83 8.72 -1.79
C GLY A 605 18.42 7.82 -0.68
N ILE A 606 18.48 6.51 -0.91
CA ILE A 606 19.03 5.53 0.02
C ILE A 606 20.53 5.39 -0.27
N PRO A 607 21.42 5.71 0.68
CA PRO A 607 22.86 5.46 0.54
C PRO A 607 23.12 3.97 0.36
N HIS A 608 23.96 3.62 -0.62
CA HIS A 608 24.30 2.24 -0.92
C HIS A 608 25.67 2.17 -1.60
N GLU A 609 26.32 1.01 -1.44
CA GLU A 609 27.44 0.58 -2.27
C GLU A 609 26.96 -0.47 -3.27
N VAL A 610 27.59 -0.52 -4.44
CA VAL A 610 27.25 -1.45 -5.52
C VAL A 610 28.42 -2.39 -5.75
N THR A 611 28.16 -3.69 -5.65
CA THR A 611 29.10 -4.74 -6.07
C THR A 611 28.50 -5.48 -7.26
N VAL A 612 29.29 -5.66 -8.32
CA VAL A 612 28.88 -6.39 -9.53
C VAL A 612 29.84 -7.54 -9.77
N TYR A 613 29.30 -8.72 -10.06
CA TYR A 613 30.03 -9.91 -10.47
C TYR A 613 29.56 -10.30 -11.87
N GLY A 614 30.49 -10.38 -12.82
CA GLY A 614 30.20 -10.83 -14.19
C GLY A 614 29.96 -12.33 -14.24
N ILE A 615 28.89 -12.77 -14.93
CA ILE A 615 28.62 -14.20 -15.11
C ILE A 615 29.61 -14.85 -16.09
N ASP A 616 30.31 -14.03 -16.88
CA ASP A 616 31.38 -14.43 -17.80
C ASP A 616 32.59 -15.07 -17.11
N ASP A 617 32.81 -14.80 -15.81
CA ASP A 617 33.86 -15.44 -15.00
C ASP A 617 33.39 -16.72 -14.28
N LEU A 618 32.10 -17.07 -14.33
CA LEU A 618 31.57 -18.23 -13.63
C LEU A 618 31.82 -19.53 -14.40
N ASP A 619 32.72 -20.38 -13.91
CA ASP A 619 33.04 -21.70 -14.49
C ASP A 619 31.80 -22.49 -14.95
N ARG A 620 30.75 -22.48 -14.13
CA ARG A 620 29.50 -23.19 -14.46
C ARG A 620 28.78 -22.59 -15.67
N ALA A 621 28.74 -21.27 -15.79
CA ALA A 621 28.11 -20.59 -16.92
C ALA A 621 28.92 -20.74 -18.20
N ILE A 622 30.26 -20.71 -18.09
CA ILE A 622 31.19 -21.01 -19.19
C ILE A 622 30.96 -22.43 -19.71
N ALA A 623 30.91 -23.40 -18.80
CA ALA A 623 30.67 -24.80 -19.16
C ALA A 623 29.32 -25.04 -19.84
N ASP A 624 28.30 -24.23 -19.52
CA ASP A 624 26.98 -24.29 -20.14
C ASP A 624 26.88 -23.52 -21.47
N GLY A 625 27.89 -22.73 -21.84
CA GLY A 625 27.86 -21.86 -23.02
C GLY A 625 26.91 -20.66 -22.85
N GLU A 626 26.51 -20.33 -21.62
CA GLU A 626 25.55 -19.27 -21.30
C GLU A 626 26.19 -18.22 -20.37
N ALA A 627 27.49 -17.97 -20.56
CA ALA A 627 28.31 -17.06 -19.74
C ALA A 627 28.06 -15.57 -20.08
N HIS A 628 26.81 -15.12 -19.96
CA HIS A 628 26.40 -13.75 -20.23
C HIS A 628 25.50 -13.22 -19.11
N GLY A 629 25.67 -11.95 -18.76
CA GLY A 629 24.94 -11.32 -17.65
C GLY A 629 25.82 -11.01 -16.45
N PHE A 630 25.18 -10.62 -15.35
CA PHE A 630 25.86 -10.23 -14.12
C PHE A 630 24.96 -10.47 -12.90
N VAL A 631 25.58 -10.54 -11.73
CA VAL A 631 24.94 -10.43 -10.42
C VAL A 631 25.29 -9.08 -9.84
N LYS A 632 24.28 -8.32 -9.41
CA LYS A 632 24.45 -7.00 -8.79
C LYS A 632 23.87 -7.01 -7.38
N VAL A 633 24.67 -6.59 -6.41
CA VAL A 633 24.32 -6.55 -4.99
C VAL A 633 24.48 -5.13 -4.48
N LEU A 634 23.45 -4.65 -3.78
CA LEU A 634 23.47 -3.37 -3.08
C LEU A 634 23.63 -3.60 -1.58
N THR A 635 24.63 -2.98 -0.97
CA THR A 635 24.90 -3.05 0.48
C THR A 635 24.82 -1.67 1.12
N VAL A 636 24.65 -1.64 2.44
CA VAL A 636 24.79 -0.40 3.22
C VAL A 636 26.27 0.01 3.19
N PRO A 637 26.60 1.31 3.03
CA PRO A 637 27.97 1.81 3.07
C PRO A 637 28.68 1.64 4.42
#